data_AF-A0A0W0WN27-F1
#
_entry.id   AF-A0A0W0WN27-F1
#
_cell.length_a   1.000
_cell.length_b   1.000
_cell.length_c   1.000
_cell.angle_alpha   90.00
_cell.angle_beta   90.00
_cell.angle_gamma   90.00
#
_symmetry.space_group_name_H-M   'P 1'
#
loop_
_entity.id
_entity.type
_entity.pdbx_description
1 polymer ?
#
loop_
_entity_poly.entity_id
_entity_poly.type
_entity_poly.pdbx_seq_one_letter_code
_entity_poly.pdbx_strand_id
1 'polypeptide(L)'
;MKKQTEDSAATLAAAVEKHGSELNQLHKELDEKKKELVAEQGEKSELTKEVKQLEEQLEETKASGEKEIEKLTAKYEAALSGLQESLKKQTEDSAATLAAAVEKHDAEFKQLDKEFKEKESAHKDSNKKLKEESKGLQNELAELRKELAIAKEEKAIKVLKFKIKDNSNLELLKNIAQAESNVDLQGIGLKAKHVNALKSEHAFKKIVKAANQRLAILSEIALEALKDEVWNSKDLRLLNQVASLREADEASNDDLLDLGLNDNNVAALRNNDYLVIAEVAKEKLDILDEEARHTLRKEVETRVDLDFLRDVSSEEIISNRGLIDIAGLDRYYVSALQDPYFYQELAGIAGKRIDGSQRAYEYLKRIIETTDDHGLLHSISRARSNADLKIGLLPEDLGAVDALVVEDAYSYLADLAEDRLHDLKREEIRRIRESVVVSDPYREAQAKAVAALKEVIARSKDDEMLISISEADSSEALEDAGLDPKLVKRVFEEKAFFELTVAAEERLERLKERRETRKEQFLTPDQYQHALTKKDKERKLKEAESNLLGIIGLDKNIQEELRTLASLSPIHIFNPGFQAAAKKHADELGVKYDNLAKNCTSMVEYLKVLRADLRDQLASLPTDVEMSASTVKLDRGHQIAIRQRRHLIGRILAKIEPELALHAPLQKLFHGDRNANNSLLQQGLVKTIKQARSGRFNLNYLGFSSDFENFGMEDKSTFFRKDYVPKGVGKRSLSLIGHRTLKYQPVHSLKPGQGRIHTINPDKPNVAGSYIEEQQASFAMSDHRKPGTFVRAPKVKFTVTKFPEGDESNPAVVTARVQFAIGMASEMLARYDAPPSRKNLIGLVSGTPLEQKYVGTALLLLGQQVPYMKFDHHAIAVSDPSVFNPETELVKGFFGGYSFSDNSFYASHFKRQPALQIYLDGVKEAMTDKYGHQETRGKVKGVLEKIEQVFLKRESKQTIEKIESDLGKPPRVP
;
A
#
# COMPACT_ATOMS: atom_id res chain seq x y z
N MET A 1 -101.69 -9.63 28.21
CA MET A 1 -101.49 -10.38 26.95
C MET A 1 -102.35 -11.65 26.92
N LYS A 2 -101.89 -12.86 27.29
CA LYS A 2 -102.66 -14.12 27.05
C LYS A 2 -104.12 -14.09 27.57
N LYS A 3 -104.32 -13.65 28.81
CA LYS A 3 -105.67 -13.47 29.39
C LYS A 3 -106.52 -12.45 28.60
N GLN A 4 -105.95 -11.34 28.14
CA GLN A 4 -106.66 -10.35 27.32
C GLN A 4 -107.07 -10.90 25.94
N THR A 5 -106.27 -11.78 25.32
CA THR A 5 -106.67 -12.45 24.07
C THR A 5 -107.77 -13.48 24.31
N GLU A 6 -107.75 -14.20 25.44
CA GLU A 6 -108.82 -15.15 25.82
C GLU A 6 -110.14 -14.41 26.12
N ASP A 7 -110.08 -13.34 26.92
CA ASP A 7 -111.23 -12.47 27.22
C ASP A 7 -111.81 -11.82 25.93
N SER A 8 -110.94 -11.37 25.01
CA SER A 8 -111.37 -10.75 23.74
C SER A 8 -111.99 -11.77 22.77
N ALA A 9 -111.47 -13.00 22.71
CA ALA A 9 -112.03 -14.08 21.90
C ALA A 9 -113.46 -14.44 22.35
N ALA A 10 -113.65 -14.61 23.66
CA ALA A 10 -114.95 -14.91 24.25
C ALA A 10 -115.97 -13.79 24.00
N THR A 11 -115.53 -12.53 24.10
CA THR A 11 -116.38 -11.35 23.85
C THR A 11 -116.79 -11.26 22.37
N LEU A 12 -115.89 -11.55 21.44
CA LEU A 12 -116.18 -11.56 20.00
C LEU A 12 -117.15 -12.71 19.63
N ALA A 13 -116.90 -13.92 20.13
CA ALA A 13 -117.75 -15.09 19.84
C ALA A 13 -119.21 -14.86 20.31
N ALA A 14 -119.40 -14.35 21.53
CA ALA A 14 -120.72 -14.02 22.06
C ALA A 14 -121.45 -12.92 21.27
N ALA A 15 -120.71 -11.94 20.73
CA ALA A 15 -121.29 -10.88 19.89
C ALA A 15 -121.75 -11.41 18.52
N VAL A 16 -120.97 -12.28 17.88
CA VAL A 16 -121.30 -12.90 16.59
C VAL A 16 -122.51 -13.82 16.71
N GLU A 17 -122.56 -14.67 17.75
CA GLU A 17 -123.70 -15.57 18.00
C GLU A 17 -125.00 -14.77 18.24
N LYS A 18 -124.93 -13.74 19.08
CA LYS A 18 -126.06 -12.85 19.35
C LYS A 18 -126.59 -12.17 18.07
N HIS A 19 -125.72 -11.46 17.32
CA HIS A 19 -126.11 -10.75 16.10
C HIS A 19 -126.70 -11.70 15.04
N GLY A 20 -126.11 -12.89 14.87
CA GLY A 20 -126.62 -13.91 13.95
C GLY A 20 -128.02 -14.41 14.34
N SER A 21 -128.32 -14.53 15.64
CA SER A 21 -129.67 -14.88 16.10
C SER A 21 -130.70 -13.78 15.84
N GLU A 22 -130.34 -12.52 16.10
CA GLU A 22 -131.22 -11.35 15.92
C GLU A 22 -131.55 -11.13 14.43
N LEU A 23 -130.56 -11.26 13.53
CA LEU A 23 -130.78 -11.17 12.08
C LEU A 23 -131.63 -12.30 11.51
N ASN A 24 -131.46 -13.54 11.99
CA ASN A 24 -132.26 -14.68 11.53
C ASN A 24 -133.73 -14.55 11.97
N GLN A 25 -133.98 -14.00 13.16
CA GLN A 25 -135.34 -13.74 13.63
C GLN A 25 -136.03 -12.66 12.78
N LEU A 26 -135.37 -11.52 12.56
CA LEU A 26 -135.89 -10.42 11.72
C LEU A 26 -136.11 -10.86 10.26
N HIS A 27 -135.22 -11.67 9.67
CA HIS A 27 -135.43 -12.23 8.33
C HIS A 27 -136.69 -13.08 8.26
N LYS A 28 -136.93 -13.92 9.27
CA LYS A 28 -138.08 -14.82 9.31
C LYS A 28 -139.40 -14.05 9.42
N GLU A 29 -139.45 -13.06 10.32
CA GLU A 29 -140.60 -12.16 10.49
C GLU A 29 -140.86 -11.35 9.21
N LEU A 30 -139.80 -10.87 8.53
CA LEU A 30 -139.91 -10.17 7.25
C LEU A 30 -140.43 -11.06 6.11
N ASP A 31 -139.95 -12.30 6.00
CA ASP A 31 -140.40 -13.27 4.98
C ASP A 31 -141.85 -13.73 5.19
N GLU A 32 -142.29 -13.85 6.45
CA GLU A 32 -143.69 -14.11 6.79
C GLU A 32 -144.56 -12.90 6.39
N LYS A 33 -144.16 -11.66 6.75
CA LYS A 33 -144.88 -10.43 6.36
C LYS A 33 -144.89 -10.14 4.86
N LYS A 34 -143.82 -10.48 4.13
CA LYS A 34 -143.78 -10.39 2.66
C LYS A 34 -144.75 -11.35 1.98
N LYS A 35 -144.96 -12.55 2.53
CA LYS A 35 -145.97 -13.51 2.03
C LYS A 35 -147.38 -13.00 2.29
N GLU A 36 -147.65 -12.43 3.46
CA GLU A 36 -148.94 -11.80 3.79
C GLU A 36 -149.25 -10.64 2.83
N LEU A 37 -148.30 -9.74 2.58
CA LEU A 37 -148.45 -8.59 1.67
C LEU A 37 -148.78 -8.98 0.21
N VAL A 38 -148.33 -10.16 -0.24
CA VAL A 38 -148.61 -10.69 -1.58
C VAL A 38 -150.01 -11.36 -1.66
N ALA A 39 -150.54 -11.83 -0.53
CA ALA A 39 -151.78 -12.60 -0.48
C ALA A 39 -153.06 -11.75 -0.34
N GLU A 40 -152.98 -10.54 0.21
CA GLU A 40 -154.17 -9.71 0.46
C GLU A 40 -154.58 -8.79 -0.71
N GLN A 41 -155.87 -8.83 -1.05
CA GLN A 41 -156.51 -7.88 -1.98
C GLN A 41 -157.33 -6.79 -1.26
N GLY A 42 -157.11 -6.60 0.05
CA GLY A 42 -158.09 -5.96 0.94
C GLY A 42 -157.67 -4.74 1.78
N GLU A 43 -156.40 -4.52 2.16
CA GLU A 43 -156.03 -3.30 2.92
C GLU A 43 -154.51 -2.97 2.86
N LYS A 44 -154.04 -2.61 1.66
CA LYS A 44 -152.61 -2.65 1.30
C LYS A 44 -151.69 -1.60 1.97
N SER A 45 -152.20 -0.62 2.70
CA SER A 45 -151.41 0.55 3.15
C SER A 45 -150.66 0.38 4.47
N GLU A 46 -151.07 -0.53 5.36
CA GLU A 46 -150.42 -0.72 6.67
C GLU A 46 -149.33 -1.80 6.60
N LEU A 47 -149.64 -2.99 6.07
CA LEU A 47 -148.64 -4.04 5.81
C LEU A 47 -147.47 -3.56 4.94
N THR A 48 -147.70 -2.66 3.97
CA THR A 48 -146.60 -2.06 3.18
C THR A 48 -145.68 -1.19 4.03
N LYS A 49 -146.19 -0.53 5.09
CA LYS A 49 -145.35 0.24 6.02
C LYS A 49 -144.60 -0.68 6.98
N GLU A 50 -145.27 -1.71 7.52
CA GLU A 50 -144.62 -2.70 8.41
C GLU A 50 -143.48 -3.44 7.71
N VAL A 51 -143.70 -3.95 6.49
CA VAL A 51 -142.63 -4.57 5.70
C VAL A 51 -141.47 -3.61 5.47
N LYS A 52 -141.75 -2.33 5.17
CA LYS A 52 -140.70 -1.33 4.94
C LYS A 52 -139.93 -0.95 6.21
N GLN A 53 -140.61 -0.88 7.36
CA GLN A 53 -139.97 -0.67 8.67
C GLN A 53 -139.14 -1.87 9.10
N LEU A 54 -139.58 -3.10 8.83
CA LEU A 54 -138.80 -4.31 9.07
C LEU A 54 -137.59 -4.41 8.12
N GLU A 55 -137.71 -3.99 6.85
CA GLU A 55 -136.55 -3.86 5.93
C GLU A 55 -135.53 -2.82 6.43
N GLU A 56 -136.00 -1.66 6.90
CA GLU A 56 -135.16 -0.59 7.44
C GLU A 56 -134.48 -1.02 8.75
N GLN A 57 -135.21 -1.66 9.68
CA GLN A 57 -134.66 -2.24 10.90
C GLN A 57 -133.70 -3.41 10.66
N LEU A 58 -133.93 -4.23 9.62
CA LEU A 58 -133.03 -5.30 9.24
C LEU A 58 -131.68 -4.74 8.76
N GLU A 59 -131.67 -3.75 7.87
CA GLU A 59 -130.43 -3.13 7.40
C GLU A 59 -129.74 -2.28 8.49
N GLU A 60 -130.49 -1.58 9.37
CA GLU A 60 -129.90 -0.90 10.52
C GLU A 60 -129.26 -1.89 11.51
N THR A 61 -129.94 -2.99 11.84
CA THR A 61 -129.43 -4.02 12.77
C THR A 61 -128.21 -4.74 12.16
N LYS A 62 -128.25 -5.01 10.86
CA LYS A 62 -127.13 -5.59 10.11
C LYS A 62 -125.92 -4.65 10.09
N ALA A 63 -126.08 -3.41 9.63
CA ALA A 63 -125.01 -2.43 9.58
C ALA A 63 -124.45 -2.06 10.97
N SER A 64 -125.28 -2.06 12.00
CA SER A 64 -124.86 -1.82 13.39
C SER A 64 -124.00 -2.97 13.92
N GLY A 65 -124.49 -4.21 13.81
CA GLY A 65 -123.77 -5.39 14.32
C GLY A 65 -122.54 -5.77 13.49
N GLU A 66 -122.56 -5.61 12.16
CA GLU A 66 -121.36 -5.76 11.33
C GLU A 66 -120.25 -4.81 11.79
N LYS A 67 -120.59 -3.55 12.10
CA LYS A 67 -119.64 -2.53 12.56
C LYS A 67 -119.14 -2.75 14.00
N GLU A 68 -119.94 -3.38 14.86
CA GLU A 68 -119.52 -3.76 16.21
C GLU A 68 -118.66 -5.05 16.21
N ILE A 69 -119.01 -6.04 15.38
CA ILE A 69 -118.19 -7.23 15.12
C ILE A 69 -116.85 -6.84 14.48
N GLU A 70 -116.82 -5.96 13.48
CA GLU A 70 -115.58 -5.46 12.87
C GLU A 70 -114.67 -4.79 13.91
N LYS A 71 -115.24 -3.93 14.76
CA LYS A 71 -114.52 -3.24 15.85
C LYS A 71 -113.99 -4.18 16.94
N LEU A 72 -114.72 -5.26 17.24
CA LEU A 72 -114.27 -6.30 18.18
C LEU A 72 -113.23 -7.24 17.55
N THR A 73 -113.37 -7.54 16.25
CA THR A 73 -112.42 -8.35 15.47
C THR A 73 -111.09 -7.64 15.36
N ALA A 74 -111.07 -6.37 14.97
CA ALA A 74 -109.86 -5.55 14.93
C ALA A 74 -109.17 -5.43 16.30
N LYS A 75 -109.93 -5.39 17.40
CA LYS A 75 -109.37 -5.45 18.77
C LYS A 75 -108.76 -6.82 19.09
N TYR A 76 -109.42 -7.91 18.70
CA TYR A 76 -108.93 -9.26 18.92
C TYR A 76 -107.67 -9.57 18.11
N GLU A 77 -107.64 -9.17 16.83
CA GLU A 77 -106.48 -9.29 15.95
C GLU A 77 -105.30 -8.44 16.43
N ALA A 78 -105.53 -7.20 16.86
CA ALA A 78 -104.48 -6.37 17.46
C ALA A 78 -103.91 -6.98 18.76
N ALA A 79 -104.76 -7.59 19.60
CA ALA A 79 -104.33 -8.28 20.80
C ALA A 79 -103.55 -9.57 20.50
N LEU A 80 -103.95 -10.32 19.46
CA LEU A 80 -103.24 -11.51 18.96
C LEU A 80 -101.88 -11.16 18.37
N SER A 81 -101.82 -10.14 17.50
CA SER A 81 -100.57 -9.67 16.90
C SER A 81 -99.60 -9.18 17.97
N GLY A 82 -100.07 -8.37 18.92
CA GLY A 82 -99.26 -7.91 20.05
C GLY A 82 -98.77 -9.04 20.96
N LEU A 83 -99.58 -10.10 21.16
CA LEU A 83 -99.16 -11.31 21.88
C LEU A 83 -98.08 -12.07 21.11
N GLN A 84 -98.27 -12.31 19.81
CA GLN A 84 -97.31 -13.01 18.96
C GLN A 84 -95.99 -12.28 18.84
N GLU A 85 -96.00 -10.96 18.64
CA GLU A 85 -94.79 -10.15 18.55
C GLU A 85 -94.03 -10.09 19.88
N SER A 86 -94.74 -9.99 21.01
CA SER A 86 -94.13 -10.07 22.34
C SER A 86 -93.51 -11.44 22.63
N LEU A 87 -94.19 -12.54 22.26
CA LEU A 87 -93.67 -13.91 22.41
C LEU A 87 -92.47 -14.17 21.50
N LYS A 88 -92.52 -13.71 20.25
CA LYS A 88 -91.40 -13.82 19.30
C LYS A 88 -90.19 -13.07 19.83
N LYS A 89 -90.35 -11.80 20.23
CA LYS A 89 -89.24 -11.02 20.79
C LYS A 89 -88.70 -11.62 22.09
N GLN A 90 -89.57 -12.08 23.00
CA GLN A 90 -89.14 -12.73 24.23
C GLN A 90 -88.40 -14.05 23.98
N THR A 91 -88.78 -14.83 22.95
CA THR A 91 -88.09 -16.07 22.59
C THR A 91 -86.79 -15.82 21.84
N GLU A 92 -86.71 -14.80 20.98
CA GLU A 92 -85.47 -14.36 20.32
C GLU A 92 -84.46 -13.80 21.34
N ASP A 93 -84.89 -12.91 22.25
CA ASP A 93 -84.04 -12.36 23.32
C ASP A 93 -83.58 -13.47 24.29
N SER A 94 -84.47 -14.41 24.65
CA SER A 94 -84.11 -15.54 25.53
C SER A 94 -83.17 -16.53 24.85
N ALA A 95 -83.36 -16.81 23.55
CA ALA A 95 -82.48 -17.70 22.78
C ALA A 95 -81.09 -17.07 22.59
N ALA A 96 -81.01 -15.78 22.29
CA ALA A 96 -79.74 -15.07 22.19
C ALA A 96 -79.00 -15.03 23.55
N THR A 97 -79.72 -14.77 24.64
CA THR A 97 -79.14 -14.77 26.00
C THR A 97 -78.66 -16.17 26.42
N LEU A 98 -79.44 -17.21 26.10
CA LEU A 98 -79.07 -18.60 26.40
C LEU A 98 -77.87 -19.06 25.55
N ALA A 99 -77.84 -18.73 24.26
CA ALA A 99 -76.72 -19.07 23.37
C ALA A 99 -75.42 -18.41 23.85
N ALA A 100 -75.45 -17.10 24.15
CA ALA A 100 -74.29 -16.39 24.70
C ALA A 100 -73.85 -16.93 26.07
N ALA A 101 -74.79 -17.35 26.93
CA ALA A 101 -74.46 -17.97 28.21
C ALA A 101 -73.83 -19.36 28.04
N VAL A 102 -74.35 -20.20 27.13
CA VAL A 102 -73.80 -21.53 26.84
C VAL A 102 -72.42 -21.43 26.20
N GLU A 103 -72.24 -20.54 25.22
CA GLU A 103 -70.94 -20.33 24.56
C GLU A 103 -69.88 -19.79 25.53
N LYS A 104 -70.27 -18.88 26.43
CA LYS A 104 -69.41 -18.40 27.53
C LYS A 104 -69.05 -19.52 28.51
N HIS A 105 -70.02 -20.30 28.98
CA HIS A 105 -69.78 -21.40 29.92
C HIS A 105 -68.92 -22.51 29.30
N ASP A 106 -69.12 -22.85 28.02
CA ASP A 106 -68.32 -23.86 27.32
C ASP A 106 -66.87 -23.38 27.10
N ALA A 107 -66.67 -22.08 26.82
CA ALA A 107 -65.33 -21.47 26.80
C ALA A 107 -64.65 -21.48 28.18
N GLU A 108 -65.35 -21.06 29.24
CA GLU A 108 -64.83 -21.07 30.62
C GLU A 108 -64.51 -22.49 31.12
N PHE A 109 -65.35 -23.47 30.79
CA PHE A 109 -65.13 -24.88 31.15
C PHE A 109 -63.93 -25.48 30.42
N LYS A 110 -63.78 -25.21 29.11
CA LYS A 110 -62.60 -25.65 28.32
C LYS A 110 -61.31 -25.00 28.81
N GLN A 111 -61.35 -23.73 29.22
CA GLN A 111 -60.22 -23.04 29.84
C GLN A 111 -59.81 -23.71 31.17
N LEU A 112 -60.78 -23.97 32.06
CA LEU A 112 -60.53 -24.60 33.37
C LEU A 112 -60.05 -26.05 33.28
N ASP A 113 -60.63 -26.88 32.40
CA ASP A 113 -60.19 -28.26 32.18
C ASP A 113 -58.75 -28.32 31.64
N LYS A 114 -58.39 -27.39 30.75
CA LYS A 114 -57.02 -27.23 30.26
C LYS A 114 -56.06 -26.83 31.39
N GLU A 115 -56.37 -25.79 32.15
CA GLU A 115 -55.53 -25.34 33.27
C GLU A 115 -55.37 -26.41 34.36
N PHE A 116 -56.41 -27.20 34.63
CA PHE A 116 -56.36 -28.28 35.60
C PHE A 116 -55.41 -29.40 35.13
N LYS A 117 -55.51 -29.85 33.88
CA LYS A 117 -54.63 -30.88 33.30
C LYS A 117 -53.17 -30.41 33.19
N GLU A 118 -52.95 -29.14 32.87
CA GLU A 118 -51.61 -28.53 32.88
C GLU A 118 -51.01 -28.49 34.30
N LYS A 119 -51.81 -28.14 35.34
CA LYS A 119 -51.36 -28.14 36.74
C LYS A 119 -51.15 -29.55 37.31
N GLU A 120 -52.01 -30.51 36.98
CA GLU A 120 -51.88 -31.90 37.47
C GLU A 120 -50.62 -32.57 36.90
N SER A 121 -50.38 -32.43 35.59
CA SER A 121 -49.17 -32.95 34.94
C SER A 121 -47.90 -32.30 35.50
N ALA A 122 -47.85 -30.97 35.62
CA ALA A 122 -46.74 -30.25 36.23
C ALA A 122 -46.45 -30.69 37.67
N HIS A 123 -47.47 -30.91 38.50
CA HIS A 123 -47.29 -31.37 39.88
C HIS A 123 -46.76 -32.81 39.96
N LYS A 124 -47.21 -33.68 39.06
CA LYS A 124 -46.79 -35.09 38.98
C LYS A 124 -45.33 -35.22 38.54
N ASP A 125 -44.92 -34.42 37.56
CA ASP A 125 -43.52 -34.35 37.10
C ASP A 125 -42.60 -33.73 38.16
N SER A 126 -43.05 -32.68 38.85
CA SER A 126 -42.29 -32.05 39.94
C SER A 126 -42.04 -33.01 41.11
N ASN A 127 -43.06 -33.77 41.53
CA ASN A 127 -42.91 -34.78 42.58
C ASN A 127 -41.98 -35.94 42.20
N LYS A 128 -41.94 -36.31 40.90
CA LYS A 128 -40.99 -37.31 40.40
C LYS A 128 -39.56 -36.78 40.49
N LYS A 129 -39.31 -35.55 40.01
CA LYS A 129 -37.99 -34.89 40.07
C LYS A 129 -37.46 -34.80 41.50
N LEU A 130 -38.27 -34.32 42.45
CA LEU A 130 -37.85 -34.17 43.86
C LEU A 130 -37.40 -35.51 44.51
N LYS A 131 -38.02 -36.64 44.14
CA LYS A 131 -37.61 -37.97 44.64
C LYS A 131 -36.30 -38.45 44.00
N GLU A 132 -36.08 -38.15 42.73
CA GLU A 132 -34.84 -38.46 42.02
C GLU A 132 -33.68 -37.61 42.56
N GLU A 133 -33.90 -36.30 42.78
CA GLU A 133 -32.94 -35.37 43.40
C GLU A 133 -32.53 -35.78 44.82
N SER A 134 -33.49 -36.12 45.68
CA SER A 134 -33.21 -36.52 47.08
C SER A 134 -32.31 -37.77 47.17
N LYS A 135 -32.51 -38.75 46.27
CA LYS A 135 -31.66 -39.94 46.19
C LYS A 135 -30.26 -39.62 45.63
N GLY A 136 -30.17 -38.65 44.71
CA GLY A 136 -28.89 -38.12 44.23
C GLY A 136 -28.04 -37.54 45.36
N LEU A 137 -28.61 -36.60 46.12
CA LEU A 137 -27.93 -35.89 47.22
C LEU A 137 -27.41 -36.83 48.33
N GLN A 138 -28.08 -37.94 48.61
CA GLN A 138 -27.61 -38.91 49.62
C GLN A 138 -26.38 -39.70 49.15
N ASN A 139 -26.32 -40.08 47.87
CA ASN A 139 -25.14 -40.73 47.29
C ASN A 139 -23.96 -39.74 47.25
N GLU A 140 -24.23 -38.49 46.86
CA GLU A 140 -23.25 -37.41 46.82
C GLU A 140 -22.60 -37.16 48.20
N LEU A 141 -23.40 -37.13 49.28
CA LEU A 141 -22.90 -37.02 50.66
C LEU A 141 -22.01 -38.20 51.11
N ALA A 142 -22.22 -39.40 50.58
CA ALA A 142 -21.40 -40.56 50.90
C ALA A 142 -20.03 -40.51 50.21
N GLU A 143 -19.99 -40.09 48.94
CA GLU A 143 -18.74 -39.87 48.20
C GLU A 143 -17.94 -38.69 48.78
N LEU A 144 -18.58 -37.54 49.06
CA LEU A 144 -17.95 -36.37 49.69
C LEU A 144 -17.22 -36.70 51.01
N ARG A 145 -17.67 -37.73 51.75
CA ARG A 145 -16.98 -38.19 52.98
C ARG A 145 -15.74 -39.04 52.70
N LYS A 146 -15.75 -39.87 51.66
CA LYS A 146 -14.56 -40.60 51.20
C LYS A 146 -13.53 -39.63 50.64
N GLU A 147 -13.98 -38.69 49.80
CA GLU A 147 -13.18 -37.59 49.27
C GLU A 147 -12.53 -36.78 50.39
N LEU A 148 -13.25 -36.44 51.46
CA LEU A 148 -12.68 -35.72 52.61
C LEU A 148 -11.58 -36.51 53.35
N ALA A 149 -11.66 -37.84 53.39
CA ALA A 149 -10.64 -38.69 53.99
C ALA A 149 -9.38 -38.76 53.09
N ILE A 150 -9.57 -38.96 51.79
CA ILE A 150 -8.51 -38.91 50.78
C ILE A 150 -7.81 -37.54 50.81
N ALA A 151 -8.58 -36.44 50.79
CA ALA A 151 -8.07 -35.08 50.86
C ALA A 151 -7.26 -34.78 52.14
N LYS A 152 -7.56 -35.45 53.27
CA LYS A 152 -6.75 -35.33 54.50
C LYS A 152 -5.41 -36.04 54.39
N GLU A 153 -5.37 -37.26 53.82
CA GLU A 153 -4.11 -37.97 53.56
C GLU A 153 -3.28 -37.22 52.50
N GLU A 154 -3.88 -36.79 51.40
CA GLU A 154 -3.23 -36.00 50.36
C GLU A 154 -2.66 -34.68 50.90
N LYS A 155 -3.40 -33.98 51.78
CA LYS A 155 -2.90 -32.79 52.47
C LYS A 155 -1.71 -33.11 53.37
N ALA A 156 -1.72 -34.25 54.08
CA ALA A 156 -0.58 -34.67 54.90
C ALA A 156 0.65 -35.02 54.05
N ILE A 157 0.46 -35.79 52.97
CA ILE A 157 1.51 -36.09 51.99
C ILE A 157 2.07 -34.79 51.39
N LYS A 158 1.21 -33.85 50.99
CA LYS A 158 1.62 -32.55 50.41
C LYS A 158 2.46 -31.74 51.39
N VAL A 159 2.09 -31.69 52.67
CA VAL A 159 2.85 -30.97 53.72
C VAL A 159 4.19 -31.65 54.02
N LEU A 160 4.24 -32.99 54.07
CA LEU A 160 5.50 -33.72 54.29
C LEU A 160 6.44 -33.60 53.08
N LYS A 161 5.93 -33.76 51.85
CA LYS A 161 6.67 -33.51 50.62
C LYS A 161 7.23 -32.09 50.56
N PHE A 162 6.43 -31.09 50.90
CA PHE A 162 6.88 -29.69 50.93
C PHE A 162 8.05 -29.49 51.89
N LYS A 163 7.98 -30.04 53.11
CA LYS A 163 9.07 -29.99 54.10
C LYS A 163 10.35 -30.71 53.67
N ILE A 164 10.22 -31.76 52.87
CA ILE A 164 11.35 -32.53 52.34
C ILE A 164 11.97 -31.78 51.15
N LYS A 165 11.16 -31.17 50.28
CA LYS A 165 11.57 -30.50 49.05
C LYS A 165 12.69 -29.47 49.26
N ASP A 166 12.61 -28.71 50.35
CA ASP A 166 13.54 -27.60 50.60
C ASP A 166 14.54 -27.92 51.73
N ASN A 167 14.58 -29.16 52.22
CA ASN A 167 15.53 -29.57 53.27
C ASN A 167 16.94 -29.75 52.69
N SER A 168 17.97 -29.38 53.45
CA SER A 168 19.40 -29.53 53.10
C SER A 168 20.16 -30.48 54.02
N ASN A 169 19.54 -31.00 55.09
CA ASN A 169 20.19 -31.97 55.96
C ASN A 169 20.24 -33.34 55.26
N LEU A 170 21.42 -33.68 54.73
CA LEU A 170 21.68 -34.92 53.99
C LEU A 170 21.44 -36.17 54.84
N GLU A 171 21.82 -36.16 56.12
CA GLU A 171 21.65 -37.28 57.05
C GLU A 171 20.16 -37.58 57.28
N LEU A 172 19.36 -36.56 57.61
CA LEU A 172 17.91 -36.65 57.76
C LEU A 172 17.24 -37.17 56.49
N LEU A 173 17.67 -36.71 55.32
CA LEU A 173 17.15 -37.15 54.04
C LEU A 173 17.54 -38.59 53.71
N LYS A 174 18.78 -39.01 54.00
CA LYS A 174 19.27 -40.40 53.87
C LYS A 174 18.43 -41.33 54.77
N ASN A 175 18.17 -40.94 56.02
CA ASN A 175 17.33 -41.69 56.95
C ASN A 175 15.87 -41.81 56.49
N ILE A 176 15.26 -40.74 55.93
CA ILE A 176 13.90 -40.82 55.36
C ILE A 176 13.88 -41.69 54.08
N ALA A 177 14.96 -41.69 53.29
CA ALA A 177 15.07 -42.48 52.07
C ALA A 177 15.19 -44.00 52.33
N GLN A 178 15.60 -44.41 53.53
CA GLN A 178 15.72 -45.80 53.97
C GLN A 178 14.46 -46.36 54.65
N ALA A 179 13.40 -45.57 54.84
CA ALA A 179 12.18 -46.02 55.51
C ALA A 179 11.36 -47.04 54.68
N GLU A 180 10.98 -48.16 55.30
CA GLU A 180 10.25 -49.27 54.65
C GLU A 180 8.74 -49.30 54.98
N SER A 181 8.28 -48.42 55.88
CA SER A 181 6.89 -48.37 56.34
C SER A 181 6.44 -46.96 56.77
N ASN A 182 5.13 -46.80 57.03
CA ASN A 182 4.60 -45.59 57.68
C ASN A 182 5.09 -45.44 59.14
N VAL A 183 5.60 -46.50 59.78
CA VAL A 183 6.08 -46.50 61.17
C VAL A 183 7.50 -45.98 61.25
N ASP A 184 8.38 -46.33 60.31
CA ASP A 184 9.78 -45.87 60.31
C ASP A 184 9.87 -44.36 60.14
N LEU A 185 8.88 -43.73 59.48
CA LEU A 185 8.76 -42.27 59.41
C LEU A 185 8.43 -41.59 60.76
N GLN A 186 8.16 -42.35 61.83
CA GLN A 186 8.02 -41.85 63.19
C GLN A 186 9.40 -41.79 63.87
N GLY A 187 9.71 -40.66 64.51
CA GLY A 187 10.99 -40.47 65.21
C GLY A 187 12.11 -39.88 64.34
N ILE A 188 12.13 -40.11 63.03
CA ILE A 188 13.10 -39.51 62.08
C ILE A 188 12.80 -38.02 61.80
N GLY A 189 12.69 -37.19 62.85
CA GLY A 189 12.52 -35.72 62.76
C GLY A 189 11.21 -35.20 62.14
N LEU A 190 10.34 -36.06 61.62
CA LEU A 190 9.06 -35.66 61.01
C LEU A 190 7.96 -35.40 62.05
N LYS A 191 7.05 -34.44 61.76
CA LYS A 191 5.95 -34.10 62.67
C LYS A 191 4.89 -35.20 62.70
N ALA A 192 4.78 -35.90 63.83
CA ALA A 192 3.87 -37.04 64.07
C ALA A 192 2.42 -36.81 63.61
N LYS A 193 1.85 -35.61 63.77
CA LYS A 193 0.48 -35.27 63.30
C LYS A 193 0.25 -35.54 61.81
N HIS A 194 1.27 -35.35 60.97
CA HIS A 194 1.17 -35.61 59.52
C HIS A 194 1.47 -37.07 59.17
N VAL A 195 2.41 -37.71 59.88
CA VAL A 195 2.71 -39.15 59.70
C VAL A 195 1.49 -40.00 60.10
N ASN A 196 0.83 -39.68 61.21
CA ASN A 196 -0.35 -40.41 61.69
C ASN A 196 -1.61 -40.25 60.80
N ALA A 197 -1.60 -39.26 59.89
CA ALA A 197 -2.65 -39.04 58.89
C ALA A 197 -2.44 -39.85 57.59
N LEU A 198 -1.30 -40.54 57.47
CA LEU A 198 -1.04 -41.53 56.42
C LEU A 198 -1.73 -42.84 56.82
N LYS A 199 -2.80 -43.23 56.11
CA LYS A 199 -3.60 -44.43 56.38
C LYS A 199 -3.47 -45.49 55.30
N SER A 200 -3.16 -45.09 54.06
CA SER A 200 -2.74 -46.03 53.01
C SER A 200 -1.41 -46.69 53.36
N GLU A 201 -1.34 -48.00 53.18
CA GLU A 201 -0.14 -48.83 53.36
C GLU A 201 1.06 -48.35 52.52
N HIS A 202 0.81 -47.68 51.39
CA HIS A 202 1.86 -47.22 50.48
C HIS A 202 2.07 -45.70 50.53
N ALA A 203 1.55 -45.02 51.55
CA ALA A 203 1.72 -43.58 51.73
C ALA A 203 3.19 -43.20 51.99
N PHE A 204 3.94 -43.97 52.81
CA PHE A 204 5.38 -43.75 53.04
C PHE A 204 6.19 -43.78 51.73
N LYS A 205 5.86 -44.66 50.77
CA LYS A 205 6.54 -44.71 49.46
C LYS A 205 6.49 -43.37 48.73
N LYS A 206 5.42 -42.59 48.90
CA LYS A 206 5.30 -41.23 48.34
C LYS A 206 6.20 -40.21 49.05
N ILE A 207 6.60 -40.46 50.31
CA ILE A 207 7.49 -39.64 51.13
C ILE A 207 8.96 -40.02 50.88
N VAL A 208 9.28 -41.33 50.92
CA VAL A 208 10.58 -41.91 50.53
C VAL A 208 10.98 -41.47 49.12
N LYS A 209 10.05 -41.52 48.16
CA LYS A 209 10.28 -41.01 46.79
C LYS A 209 10.64 -39.52 46.79
N ALA A 210 10.00 -38.70 47.64
CA ALA A 210 10.32 -37.28 47.72
C ALA A 210 11.69 -37.01 48.39
N ALA A 211 12.10 -37.83 49.37
CA ALA A 211 13.42 -37.73 49.98
C ALA A 211 14.53 -38.16 49.01
N ASN A 212 14.35 -39.27 48.29
CA ASN A 212 15.27 -39.68 47.23
C ASN A 212 15.33 -38.66 46.08
N GLN A 213 14.20 -38.06 45.69
CA GLN A 213 14.18 -36.94 44.74
C GLN A 213 14.96 -35.73 45.25
N ARG A 214 14.86 -35.38 46.55
CA ARG A 214 15.65 -34.28 47.11
C ARG A 214 17.13 -34.62 47.21
N LEU A 215 17.49 -35.83 47.60
CA LEU A 215 18.89 -36.27 47.60
C LEU A 215 19.50 -36.27 46.20
N ALA A 216 18.74 -36.66 45.17
CA ALA A 216 19.18 -36.54 43.78
C ALA A 216 19.44 -35.07 43.41
N ILE A 217 18.50 -34.17 43.72
CA ILE A 217 18.67 -32.72 43.49
C ILE A 217 19.89 -32.16 44.24
N LEU A 218 20.18 -32.61 45.47
CA LEU A 218 21.37 -32.16 46.22
C LEU A 218 22.67 -32.74 45.64
N SER A 219 22.66 -33.98 45.15
CA SER A 219 23.76 -34.59 44.39
C SER A 219 24.03 -33.82 43.10
N GLU A 220 22.99 -33.49 42.33
CA GLU A 220 23.06 -32.70 41.11
C GLU A 220 23.64 -31.30 41.39
N ILE A 221 23.19 -30.61 42.45
CA ILE A 221 23.73 -29.30 42.84
C ILE A 221 25.21 -29.40 43.24
N ALA A 222 25.59 -30.43 44.01
CA ALA A 222 26.97 -30.64 44.44
C ALA A 222 27.89 -31.03 43.28
N LEU A 223 27.41 -31.87 42.37
CA LEU A 223 28.09 -32.26 41.14
C LEU A 223 28.32 -31.04 40.24
N GLU A 224 27.30 -30.22 39.96
CA GLU A 224 27.49 -29.00 39.16
C GLU A 224 28.43 -28.01 39.86
N ALA A 225 28.36 -27.84 41.18
CA ALA A 225 29.29 -27.00 41.91
C ALA A 225 30.76 -27.49 41.85
N LEU A 226 30.99 -28.81 41.87
CA LEU A 226 32.33 -29.40 41.72
C LEU A 226 32.82 -29.37 40.28
N LYS A 227 31.92 -29.56 39.29
CA LYS A 227 32.23 -29.35 37.87
C LYS A 227 32.65 -27.90 37.64
N ASP A 228 31.95 -26.93 38.21
CA ASP A 228 32.32 -25.50 38.17
C ASP A 228 33.67 -25.25 38.86
N GLU A 229 33.92 -25.83 40.04
CA GLU A 229 35.19 -25.69 40.77
C GLU A 229 36.39 -26.21 39.96
N VAL A 230 36.24 -27.41 39.36
CA VAL A 230 37.24 -28.00 38.45
C VAL A 230 37.40 -27.19 37.18
N TRP A 231 36.31 -26.84 36.49
CA TRP A 231 36.32 -26.11 35.22
C TRP A 231 36.94 -24.72 35.32
N ASN A 232 36.78 -24.05 36.46
CA ASN A 232 37.36 -22.73 36.72
C ASN A 232 38.79 -22.79 37.27
N SER A 233 39.30 -23.98 37.61
CA SER A 233 40.69 -24.13 38.04
C SER A 233 41.68 -23.83 36.91
N LYS A 234 42.82 -23.25 37.30
CA LYS A 234 44.03 -23.11 36.49
C LYS A 234 45.20 -23.93 37.05
N ASP A 235 44.98 -24.67 38.13
CA ASP A 235 46.00 -25.55 38.68
C ASP A 235 46.04 -26.84 37.86
N LEU A 236 47.00 -26.88 36.93
CA LEU A 236 47.27 -28.04 36.08
C LEU A 236 47.55 -29.30 36.92
N ARG A 237 48.08 -29.19 38.13
CA ARG A 237 48.32 -30.34 39.01
C ARG A 237 47.02 -30.91 39.55
N LEU A 238 46.12 -30.06 40.06
CA LEU A 238 44.77 -30.46 40.49
C LEU A 238 44.05 -31.18 39.33
N LEU A 239 44.00 -30.54 38.17
CA LEU A 239 43.28 -31.05 37.00
C LEU A 239 43.80 -32.43 36.58
N ASN A 240 45.12 -32.62 36.50
CA ASN A 240 45.72 -33.91 36.16
C ASN A 240 45.42 -34.99 37.23
N GLN A 241 45.45 -34.64 38.52
CA GLN A 241 45.11 -35.58 39.59
C GLN A 241 43.64 -36.00 39.52
N VAL A 242 42.70 -35.06 39.37
CA VAL A 242 41.27 -35.34 39.25
C VAL A 242 40.96 -36.15 37.97
N ALA A 243 41.57 -35.81 36.83
CA ALA A 243 41.39 -36.56 35.58
C ALA A 243 41.91 -38.00 35.70
N SER A 244 43.01 -38.23 36.41
CA SER A 244 43.60 -39.57 36.58
C SER A 244 42.70 -40.57 37.33
N LEU A 245 41.76 -40.09 38.15
CA LEU A 245 40.79 -40.94 38.85
C LEU A 245 39.88 -41.74 37.89
N ARG A 246 39.72 -41.28 36.64
CA ARG A 246 38.99 -42.02 35.61
C ARG A 246 39.64 -43.35 35.23
N GLU A 247 40.97 -43.44 35.35
CA GLU A 247 41.77 -44.59 34.91
C GLU A 247 42.14 -45.53 36.09
N ALA A 248 41.69 -45.22 37.31
CA ALA A 248 41.93 -46.01 38.50
C ALA A 248 40.80 -47.03 38.75
N ASP A 249 41.13 -48.33 38.75
CA ASP A 249 40.18 -49.45 38.81
C ASP A 249 39.25 -49.47 40.05
N GLU A 250 39.67 -48.85 41.16
CA GLU A 250 38.95 -48.85 42.45
C GLU A 250 38.49 -47.45 42.92
N ALA A 251 38.53 -46.44 42.03
CA ALA A 251 38.17 -45.06 42.41
C ALA A 251 36.70 -44.87 42.81
N SER A 252 36.48 -43.91 43.69
CA SER A 252 35.21 -43.57 44.32
C SER A 252 35.04 -42.04 44.44
N ASN A 253 33.87 -41.59 44.91
CA ASN A 253 33.67 -40.17 45.23
C ASN A 253 34.59 -39.69 46.38
N ASP A 254 35.01 -40.59 47.28
CA ASP A 254 35.86 -40.22 48.42
C ASP A 254 37.31 -39.93 48.00
N ASP A 255 37.76 -40.42 46.84
CA ASP A 255 39.10 -40.12 46.28
C ASP A 255 39.23 -38.69 45.72
N LEU A 256 38.13 -37.92 45.71
CA LEU A 256 38.15 -36.47 45.46
C LEU A 256 38.49 -35.65 46.71
N LEU A 257 38.45 -36.26 47.90
CA LEU A 257 38.90 -35.64 49.16
C LEU A 257 40.42 -35.44 49.12
N ASP A 258 40.92 -34.48 49.91
CA ASP A 258 42.34 -34.08 49.98
C ASP A 258 42.98 -33.57 48.65
N LEU A 259 42.29 -33.63 47.51
CA LEU A 259 42.75 -32.99 46.26
C LEU A 259 42.60 -31.46 46.28
N GLY A 260 41.84 -30.90 47.23
CA GLY A 260 41.61 -29.46 47.38
C GLY A 260 40.26 -28.97 46.83
N LEU A 261 39.33 -29.88 46.56
CA LEU A 261 37.92 -29.60 46.22
C LEU A 261 37.06 -29.44 47.48
N ASN A 262 35.81 -28.98 47.34
CA ASN A 262 34.92 -28.78 48.49
C ASN A 262 34.35 -30.09 49.08
N ASP A 263 34.88 -30.53 50.23
CA ASP A 263 34.46 -31.73 50.97
C ASP A 263 32.94 -31.87 51.17
N ASN A 264 32.21 -30.76 51.39
CA ASN A 264 30.76 -30.82 51.63
C ASN A 264 29.97 -31.17 50.36
N ASN A 265 30.49 -30.74 49.20
CA ASN A 265 29.93 -31.14 47.91
C ASN A 265 30.29 -32.59 47.62
N VAL A 266 31.55 -33.00 47.88
CA VAL A 266 32.01 -34.38 47.69
C VAL A 266 31.15 -35.37 48.51
N ALA A 267 30.89 -35.07 49.79
CA ALA A 267 30.04 -35.88 50.67
C ALA A 267 28.54 -35.92 50.29
N ALA A 268 28.11 -35.04 49.38
CA ALA A 268 26.75 -34.99 48.84
C ALA A 268 26.58 -35.76 47.52
N LEU A 269 27.68 -36.09 46.84
CA LEU A 269 27.69 -36.89 45.61
C LEU A 269 27.11 -38.29 45.82
N ARG A 270 26.65 -38.90 44.73
CA ARG A 270 26.08 -40.25 44.71
C ARG A 270 26.60 -41.02 43.51
N ASN A 271 26.31 -42.32 43.45
CA ASN A 271 26.75 -43.19 42.34
C ASN A 271 28.26 -43.00 42.07
N ASN A 272 28.66 -42.97 40.79
CA ASN A 272 30.04 -42.70 40.36
C ASN A 272 30.16 -41.26 39.81
N ASP A 273 29.57 -40.27 40.49
CA ASP A 273 29.60 -38.86 40.07
C ASP A 273 31.04 -38.34 39.87
N TYR A 274 32.04 -38.91 40.58
CA TYR A 274 33.46 -38.62 40.34
C TYR A 274 33.93 -38.83 38.90
N LEU A 275 33.36 -39.79 38.16
CA LEU A 275 33.70 -40.01 36.75
C LEU A 275 33.31 -38.81 35.88
N VAL A 276 32.20 -38.14 36.21
CA VAL A 276 31.74 -36.94 35.51
C VAL A 276 32.68 -35.76 35.84
N ILE A 277 33.14 -35.66 37.08
CA ILE A 277 34.08 -34.63 37.52
C ILE A 277 35.47 -34.85 36.90
N ALA A 278 35.92 -36.11 36.79
CA ALA A 278 37.14 -36.49 36.10
C ALA A 278 37.06 -36.24 34.58
N GLU A 279 35.91 -36.46 33.95
CA GLU A 279 35.69 -36.07 32.54
C GLU A 279 35.78 -34.55 32.37
N VAL A 280 35.15 -33.76 33.26
CA VAL A 280 35.24 -32.28 33.22
C VAL A 280 36.67 -31.78 33.49
N ALA A 281 37.44 -32.44 34.34
CA ALA A 281 38.86 -32.14 34.52
C ALA A 281 39.68 -32.42 33.25
N LYS A 282 39.36 -33.51 32.54
CA LYS A 282 39.97 -33.86 31.26
C LYS A 282 39.57 -32.90 30.15
N GLU A 283 38.28 -32.61 29.96
CA GLU A 283 37.78 -31.60 29.02
C GLU A 283 38.44 -30.24 29.28
N LYS A 284 38.64 -29.87 30.55
CA LYS A 284 39.34 -28.65 30.93
C LYS A 284 40.82 -28.67 30.55
N LEU A 285 41.51 -29.80 30.72
CA LEU A 285 42.90 -29.98 30.27
C LEU A 285 43.00 -29.92 28.75
N ASP A 286 42.08 -30.58 28.03
CA ASP A 286 42.02 -30.55 26.56
C ASP A 286 41.81 -29.11 26.05
N ILE A 287 40.96 -28.31 26.72
CA ILE A 287 40.77 -26.88 26.40
C ILE A 287 42.00 -26.03 26.73
N LEU A 288 42.68 -26.27 27.86
CA LEU A 288 43.89 -25.55 28.22
C LEU A 288 45.07 -25.91 27.30
N ASP A 289 45.12 -27.15 26.81
CA ASP A 289 46.04 -27.61 25.78
C ASP A 289 45.70 -27.00 24.40
N GLU A 290 44.43 -26.91 24.01
CA GLU A 290 44.04 -26.16 22.80
C GLU A 290 44.36 -24.66 22.91
N GLU A 291 44.12 -24.03 24.06
CA GLU A 291 44.49 -22.64 24.33
C GLU A 291 46.01 -22.44 24.26
N ALA A 292 46.78 -23.37 24.85
CA ALA A 292 48.23 -23.37 24.77
C ALA A 292 48.75 -23.57 23.34
N ARG A 293 48.25 -24.59 22.63
CA ARG A 293 48.61 -24.88 21.24
C ARG A 293 48.28 -23.70 20.33
N HIS A 294 47.10 -23.10 20.47
CA HIS A 294 46.71 -21.91 19.71
C HIS A 294 47.58 -20.70 20.05
N THR A 295 47.85 -20.45 21.33
CA THR A 295 48.63 -19.28 21.77
C THR A 295 50.09 -19.39 21.36
N LEU A 296 50.73 -20.52 21.59
CA LEU A 296 52.11 -20.79 21.18
C LEU A 296 52.26 -20.81 19.65
N ARG A 297 51.30 -21.42 18.92
CA ARG A 297 51.23 -21.35 17.45
C ARG A 297 51.22 -19.89 17.00
N LYS A 298 50.28 -19.10 17.52
CA LYS A 298 50.11 -17.69 17.15
C LYS A 298 51.35 -16.85 17.50
N GLU A 299 51.99 -17.11 18.63
CA GLU A 299 53.23 -16.44 19.02
C GLU A 299 54.35 -16.71 18.00
N VAL A 300 54.54 -17.96 17.59
CA VAL A 300 55.53 -18.33 16.55
C VAL A 300 55.14 -17.82 15.16
N GLU A 301 53.86 -17.87 14.79
CA GLU A 301 53.35 -17.37 13.50
C GLU A 301 53.51 -15.85 13.37
N THR A 302 53.37 -15.10 14.46
CA THR A 302 53.40 -13.63 14.44
C THR A 302 54.77 -13.04 14.79
N ARG A 303 55.71 -13.82 15.35
CA ARG A 303 57.06 -13.33 15.64
C ARG A 303 57.80 -12.92 14.37
N VAL A 304 58.42 -11.75 14.39
CA VAL A 304 59.27 -11.20 13.32
C VAL A 304 60.77 -11.26 13.67
N ASP A 305 61.11 -12.05 14.68
CA ASP A 305 62.46 -12.24 15.21
C ASP A 305 63.04 -13.53 14.61
N LEU A 306 64.02 -13.40 13.72
CA LEU A 306 64.63 -14.52 13.02
C LEU A 306 65.39 -15.47 13.96
N ASP A 307 66.02 -14.95 15.01
CA ASP A 307 66.82 -15.77 15.92
C ASP A 307 65.90 -16.55 16.86
N PHE A 308 64.80 -15.96 17.34
CA PHE A 308 63.73 -16.71 18.01
C PHE A 308 63.15 -17.83 17.13
N LEU A 309 62.87 -17.55 15.85
CA LEU A 309 62.35 -18.58 14.93
C LEU A 309 63.37 -19.70 14.70
N ARG A 310 64.66 -19.38 14.65
CA ARG A 310 65.73 -20.38 14.58
C ARG A 310 65.80 -21.23 15.83
N ASP A 311 65.77 -20.62 17.01
CA ASP A 311 65.75 -21.32 18.29
C ASP A 311 64.58 -22.29 18.36
N VAL A 312 63.35 -21.86 18.03
CA VAL A 312 62.15 -22.73 18.00
C VAL A 312 62.23 -23.84 16.95
N SER A 313 62.93 -23.62 15.83
CA SER A 313 63.17 -24.64 14.78
C SER A 313 64.43 -25.48 14.98
N SER A 314 65.14 -25.31 16.11
CA SER A 314 66.40 -26.02 16.38
C SER A 314 66.20 -27.53 16.51
N GLU A 315 67.09 -28.31 15.87
CA GLU A 315 67.14 -29.78 16.02
C GLU A 315 67.45 -30.23 17.45
N GLU A 316 67.90 -29.33 18.33
CA GLU A 316 68.13 -29.60 19.76
C GLU A 316 66.82 -29.76 20.55
N ILE A 317 65.68 -29.28 20.04
CA ILE A 317 64.37 -29.39 20.70
C ILE A 317 63.72 -30.73 20.33
N ILE A 318 63.85 -31.70 21.23
CA ILE A 318 63.32 -33.07 21.07
C ILE A 318 62.06 -33.37 21.90
N SER A 319 61.50 -32.37 22.60
CA SER A 319 60.25 -32.49 23.38
C SER A 319 59.67 -31.11 23.72
N ASN A 320 58.39 -31.04 24.08
CA ASN A 320 57.75 -29.83 24.61
C ASN A 320 58.53 -29.21 25.79
N ARG A 321 59.20 -30.04 26.61
CA ARG A 321 60.02 -29.56 27.73
C ARG A 321 61.21 -28.71 27.28
N GLY A 322 61.76 -28.96 26.08
CA GLY A 322 62.83 -28.14 25.49
C GLY A 322 62.37 -26.72 25.14
N LEU A 323 61.07 -26.49 24.96
CA LEU A 323 60.52 -25.15 24.70
C LEU A 323 60.55 -24.24 25.95
N ILE A 324 60.66 -24.79 27.16
CA ILE A 324 60.62 -24.05 28.44
C ILE A 324 61.83 -23.10 28.61
N ASP A 325 62.94 -23.45 27.96
CA ASP A 325 64.21 -22.74 28.06
C ASP A 325 64.42 -21.72 26.92
N ILE A 326 63.53 -21.67 25.92
CA ILE A 326 63.56 -20.67 24.84
C ILE A 326 63.17 -19.30 25.39
N ALA A 327 64.03 -18.30 25.16
CA ALA A 327 63.77 -16.94 25.58
C ALA A 327 62.57 -16.34 24.84
N GLY A 328 61.46 -16.14 25.56
CA GLY A 328 60.26 -15.48 25.05
C GLY A 328 58.99 -16.33 25.05
N LEU A 329 59.07 -17.65 25.17
CA LEU A 329 57.89 -18.51 25.29
C LEU A 329 57.34 -18.54 26.73
N ASP A 330 56.01 -18.52 26.88
CA ASP A 330 55.37 -18.62 28.20
C ASP A 330 55.38 -20.06 28.73
N ARG A 331 56.04 -20.23 29.88
CA ARG A 331 56.19 -21.52 30.58
C ARG A 331 54.87 -22.13 31.03
N TYR A 332 53.82 -21.33 31.28
CA TYR A 332 52.50 -21.84 31.65
C TYR A 332 51.88 -22.61 30.48
N TYR A 333 51.83 -21.99 29.29
CA TYR A 333 51.28 -22.66 28.10
C TYR A 333 52.11 -23.88 27.70
N VAL A 334 53.45 -23.81 27.74
CA VAL A 334 54.30 -24.97 27.48
C VAL A 334 54.04 -26.11 28.48
N SER A 335 53.71 -25.81 29.74
CA SER A 335 53.38 -26.81 30.78
C SER A 335 51.95 -27.36 30.67
N ALA A 336 51.05 -26.68 29.96
CA ALA A 336 49.68 -27.12 29.73
C ALA A 336 49.56 -28.14 28.58
N LEU A 337 50.54 -28.17 27.66
CA LEU A 337 50.55 -29.05 26.49
C LEU A 337 50.44 -30.54 26.87
N GLN A 338 49.39 -31.20 26.39
CA GLN A 338 49.15 -32.63 26.51
C GLN A 338 49.66 -33.43 25.31
N ASP A 339 49.68 -32.86 24.10
CA ASP A 339 50.28 -33.50 22.93
C ASP A 339 51.82 -33.51 23.02
N PRO A 340 52.48 -34.67 23.23
CA PRO A 340 53.93 -34.74 23.43
C PRO A 340 54.75 -34.37 22.19
N TYR A 341 54.13 -34.25 21.01
CA TYR A 341 54.80 -33.95 19.74
C TYR A 341 54.57 -32.52 19.25
N PHE A 342 53.81 -31.67 19.98
CA PHE A 342 53.46 -30.32 19.52
C PHE A 342 54.68 -29.43 19.23
N TYR A 343 55.81 -29.64 19.91
CA TYR A 343 57.09 -28.98 19.59
C TYR A 343 57.50 -29.14 18.11
N GLN A 344 57.20 -30.28 17.48
CA GLN A 344 57.49 -30.52 16.06
C GLN A 344 56.63 -29.66 15.15
N GLU A 345 55.39 -29.38 15.56
CA GLU A 345 54.51 -28.48 14.81
C GLU A 345 55.01 -27.03 14.91
N LEU A 346 55.40 -26.57 16.10
CA LEU A 346 56.00 -25.23 16.28
C LEU A 346 57.29 -25.06 15.48
N ALA A 347 58.19 -26.06 15.52
CA ALA A 347 59.40 -26.08 14.70
C ALA A 347 59.07 -26.03 13.19
N GLY A 348 58.05 -26.78 12.75
CA GLY A 348 57.57 -26.78 11.37
C GLY A 348 56.91 -25.46 10.93
N ILE A 349 56.24 -24.74 11.84
CA ILE A 349 55.70 -23.38 11.61
C ILE A 349 56.85 -22.38 11.49
N ALA A 350 57.81 -22.42 12.41
CA ALA A 350 58.98 -21.55 12.40
C ALA A 350 59.81 -21.73 11.12
N GLY A 351 60.09 -22.98 10.72
CA GLY A 351 60.73 -23.29 9.44
C GLY A 351 59.96 -22.76 8.24
N LYS A 352 58.62 -22.94 8.19
CA LYS A 352 57.77 -22.37 7.13
C LYS A 352 57.79 -20.84 7.09
N ARG A 353 57.91 -20.16 8.24
CA ARG A 353 58.06 -18.69 8.33
C ARG A 353 59.40 -18.24 7.75
N ILE A 354 60.49 -18.93 8.08
CA ILE A 354 61.83 -18.68 7.53
C ILE A 354 61.83 -18.88 5.99
N ASP A 355 61.36 -20.04 5.51
CA ASP A 355 61.21 -20.33 4.07
C ASP A 355 60.24 -19.38 3.35
N GLY A 356 59.21 -18.91 4.06
CA GLY A 356 58.23 -17.94 3.59
C GLY A 356 58.87 -16.57 3.36
N SER A 357 59.61 -16.07 4.35
CA SER A 357 60.38 -14.82 4.26
C SER A 357 61.38 -14.85 3.11
N GLN A 358 62.11 -15.96 2.93
CA GLN A 358 63.10 -16.06 1.86
C GLN A 358 62.45 -16.07 0.47
N ARG A 359 61.33 -16.79 0.30
CA ARG A 359 60.55 -16.77 -0.97
C ARG A 359 59.92 -15.41 -1.23
N ALA A 360 59.43 -14.74 -0.19
CA ALA A 360 58.83 -13.41 -0.29
C ALA A 360 59.87 -12.34 -0.68
N TYR A 361 61.08 -12.41 -0.13
CA TYR A 361 62.20 -11.56 -0.53
C TYR A 361 62.54 -11.74 -2.02
N GLU A 362 62.73 -12.98 -2.50
CA GLU A 362 63.00 -13.24 -3.92
C GLU A 362 61.82 -12.86 -4.84
N TYR A 363 60.58 -12.94 -4.36
CA TYR A 363 59.40 -12.48 -5.10
C TYR A 363 59.35 -10.95 -5.24
N LEU A 364 59.53 -10.20 -4.14
CA LEU A 364 59.58 -8.73 -4.16
C LEU A 364 60.75 -8.21 -5.00
N LYS A 365 61.93 -8.82 -4.84
CA LYS A 365 63.10 -8.58 -5.70
C LYS A 365 62.76 -8.75 -7.18
N ARG A 366 62.08 -9.84 -7.55
CA ARG A 366 61.67 -10.09 -8.94
C ARG A 366 60.63 -9.08 -9.45
N ILE A 367 59.69 -8.62 -8.61
CA ILE A 367 58.77 -7.52 -8.97
C ILE A 367 59.57 -6.27 -9.30
N ILE A 368 60.52 -5.89 -8.45
CA ILE A 368 61.37 -4.72 -8.62
C ILE A 368 62.22 -4.84 -9.90
N GLU A 369 62.83 -5.99 -10.16
CA GLU A 369 63.64 -6.24 -11.37
C GLU A 369 62.83 -6.19 -12.68
N THR A 370 61.52 -6.49 -12.64
CA THR A 370 60.69 -6.68 -13.84
C THR A 370 59.63 -5.60 -14.07
N THR A 371 59.29 -4.80 -13.06
CA THR A 371 58.30 -3.73 -13.21
C THR A 371 58.82 -2.55 -14.06
N ASP A 372 57.91 -1.92 -14.79
CA ASP A 372 58.12 -0.67 -15.52
C ASP A 372 57.50 0.55 -14.75
N ASP A 373 56.83 0.31 -13.62
CA ASP A 373 56.14 1.35 -12.82
C ASP A 373 57.12 2.20 -12.00
N HIS A 374 57.31 3.44 -12.45
CA HIS A 374 58.19 4.42 -11.81
C HIS A 374 57.66 4.93 -10.46
N GLY A 375 56.35 4.90 -10.22
CA GLY A 375 55.73 5.34 -8.96
C GLY A 375 55.95 4.30 -7.85
N LEU A 376 55.82 3.02 -8.20
CA LEU A 376 56.15 1.90 -7.32
C LEU A 376 57.63 1.93 -6.93
N LEU A 377 58.52 1.95 -7.93
CA LEU A 377 59.97 1.92 -7.69
C LEU A 377 60.46 3.12 -6.86
N HIS A 378 59.94 4.34 -7.11
CA HIS A 378 60.27 5.53 -6.30
C HIS A 378 59.72 5.52 -4.87
N SER A 379 58.75 4.64 -4.60
CA SER A 379 58.22 4.43 -3.25
C SER A 379 59.11 3.41 -2.51
N ILE A 380 59.43 2.28 -3.16
CA ILE A 380 60.33 1.24 -2.62
C ILE A 380 61.74 1.82 -2.35
N SER A 381 62.33 2.60 -3.27
CA SER A 381 63.66 3.19 -3.11
C SER A 381 63.79 4.23 -1.98
N ARG A 382 62.71 4.49 -1.23
CA ARG A 382 62.66 5.41 -0.09
C ARG A 382 62.23 4.75 1.22
N ALA A 383 62.00 3.43 1.20
CA ALA A 383 61.64 2.67 2.39
C ALA A 383 62.70 2.82 3.50
N ARG A 384 62.25 2.94 4.75
CA ARG A 384 63.10 2.98 5.95
C ARG A 384 62.82 1.82 6.91
N SER A 385 61.93 0.93 6.51
CA SER A 385 61.46 -0.24 7.22
C SER A 385 60.80 -1.18 6.22
N ASN A 386 60.65 -2.47 6.58
CA ASN A 386 59.87 -3.40 5.76
C ASN A 386 58.42 -2.94 5.57
N ALA A 387 57.82 -2.24 6.55
CA ALA A 387 56.46 -1.73 6.44
C ALA A 387 56.29 -0.68 5.33
N ASP A 388 57.32 0.15 5.07
CA ASP A 388 57.28 1.16 4.01
C ASP A 388 57.26 0.56 2.61
N LEU A 389 57.75 -0.67 2.42
CA LEU A 389 57.72 -1.39 1.14
C LEU A 389 56.29 -1.59 0.61
N LYS A 390 55.29 -1.60 1.49
CA LYS A 390 53.86 -1.70 1.12
C LYS A 390 53.37 -0.49 0.31
N ILE A 391 54.06 0.64 0.37
CA ILE A 391 53.63 1.88 -0.27
C ILE A 391 53.80 1.73 -1.80
N GLY A 392 52.67 1.56 -2.49
CA GLY A 392 52.60 1.47 -3.95
C GLY A 392 52.49 0.04 -4.51
N LEU A 393 52.75 -0.99 -3.70
CA LEU A 393 52.53 -2.38 -4.09
C LEU A 393 51.04 -2.70 -4.24
N LEU A 394 50.70 -3.64 -5.12
CA LEU A 394 49.31 -4.09 -5.28
C LEU A 394 48.87 -4.90 -4.05
N PRO A 395 47.56 -4.95 -3.73
CA PRO A 395 47.04 -5.72 -2.60
C PRO A 395 47.46 -7.20 -2.59
N GLU A 396 47.66 -7.80 -3.77
CA GLU A 396 48.16 -9.16 -3.97
C GLU A 396 49.64 -9.35 -3.57
N ASP A 397 50.46 -8.30 -3.64
CA ASP A 397 51.88 -8.33 -3.30
C ASP A 397 52.17 -8.02 -1.82
N LEU A 398 51.22 -7.36 -1.12
CA LEU A 398 51.39 -6.97 0.29
C LEU A 398 51.67 -8.17 1.20
N GLY A 399 51.10 -9.34 0.87
CA GLY A 399 51.34 -10.58 1.60
C GLY A 399 52.80 -11.07 1.55
N ALA A 400 53.58 -10.65 0.54
CA ALA A 400 55.02 -10.90 0.53
C ALA A 400 55.76 -10.00 1.51
N VAL A 401 55.37 -8.72 1.61
CA VAL A 401 55.97 -7.80 2.61
C VAL A 401 55.68 -8.27 4.04
N ASP A 402 54.46 -8.73 4.31
CA ASP A 402 54.07 -9.30 5.62
C ASP A 402 54.75 -10.64 5.96
N ALA A 403 55.31 -11.33 4.97
CA ALA A 403 56.07 -12.56 5.17
C ALA A 403 57.54 -12.31 5.54
N LEU A 404 58.06 -11.08 5.43
CA LEU A 404 59.47 -10.76 5.76
C LEU A 404 59.72 -10.81 7.27
N VAL A 405 60.68 -11.63 7.70
CA VAL A 405 61.15 -11.72 9.11
C VAL A 405 62.59 -11.22 9.31
N VAL A 406 63.23 -10.73 8.25
CA VAL A 406 64.55 -10.06 8.34
C VAL A 406 64.30 -8.55 8.44
N GLU A 407 64.60 -7.95 9.59
CA GLU A 407 64.26 -6.55 9.91
C GLU A 407 64.79 -5.54 8.86
N ASP A 408 66.00 -5.77 8.35
CA ASP A 408 66.67 -4.89 7.38
C ASP A 408 66.43 -5.24 5.89
N ALA A 409 65.49 -6.15 5.57
CA ALA A 409 65.26 -6.60 4.19
C ALA A 409 64.92 -5.45 3.21
N TYR A 410 64.25 -4.39 3.69
CA TYR A 410 63.94 -3.20 2.92
C TYR A 410 65.16 -2.49 2.32
N SER A 411 66.32 -2.54 2.99
CA SER A 411 67.52 -1.82 2.53
C SER A 411 68.00 -2.34 1.18
N TYR A 412 68.18 -3.66 1.07
CA TYR A 412 68.56 -4.34 -0.17
C TYR A 412 67.53 -4.19 -1.30
N LEU A 413 66.23 -4.14 -0.96
CA LEU A 413 65.16 -3.94 -1.95
C LEU A 413 65.05 -2.48 -2.42
N ALA A 414 65.37 -1.51 -1.55
CA ALA A 414 65.40 -0.10 -1.90
C ALA A 414 66.52 0.23 -2.90
N ASP A 415 67.74 -0.29 -2.67
CA ASP A 415 68.89 -0.15 -3.56
C ASP A 415 68.56 -0.71 -4.97
N LEU A 416 67.98 -1.91 -5.03
CA LEU A 416 67.57 -2.56 -6.28
C LEU A 416 66.51 -1.77 -7.08
N ALA A 417 65.62 -1.07 -6.38
CA ALA A 417 64.59 -0.25 -7.02
C ALA A 417 65.17 1.04 -7.62
N GLU A 418 66.22 1.61 -7.00
CA GLU A 418 66.95 2.75 -7.58
C GLU A 418 67.68 2.35 -8.87
N ASP A 419 68.32 1.18 -8.91
CA ASP A 419 68.94 0.63 -10.12
C ASP A 419 67.92 0.43 -11.27
N ARG A 420 66.75 -0.18 -10.99
CA ARG A 420 65.70 -0.38 -12.03
C ARG A 420 65.20 0.95 -12.61
N LEU A 421 65.01 1.99 -11.79
CA LEU A 421 64.59 3.33 -12.25
C LEU A 421 65.58 3.95 -13.25
N HIS A 422 66.87 3.63 -13.13
CA HIS A 422 67.90 4.08 -14.07
C HIS A 422 67.84 3.34 -15.42
N ASP A 423 67.35 2.10 -15.46
CA ASP A 423 67.16 1.34 -16.71
C ASP A 423 65.91 1.78 -17.48
N LEU A 424 64.78 1.93 -16.80
CA LEU A 424 63.51 2.26 -17.45
C LEU A 424 63.55 3.61 -18.18
N LYS A 425 64.20 4.62 -17.58
CA LYS A 425 64.45 5.92 -18.23
C LYS A 425 65.24 5.80 -19.53
N ARG A 426 66.09 4.77 -19.68
CA ARG A 426 66.81 4.50 -20.93
C ARG A 426 65.90 3.85 -21.98
N GLU A 427 64.92 3.05 -21.57
CA GLU A 427 63.95 2.42 -22.47
C GLU A 427 62.83 3.36 -22.95
N GLU A 428 62.27 4.23 -22.09
CA GLU A 428 61.16 5.11 -22.47
C GLU A 428 61.57 6.10 -23.58
N ILE A 429 62.81 6.62 -23.49
CA ILE A 429 63.47 7.44 -24.54
C ILE A 429 63.54 6.70 -25.89
N ARG A 430 63.53 5.35 -25.88
CA ARG A 430 63.48 4.51 -27.07
C ARG A 430 62.04 4.32 -27.57
N ARG A 431 61.11 3.90 -26.71
CA ARG A 431 59.71 3.53 -27.08
C ARG A 431 58.86 4.71 -27.59
N ILE A 432 59.10 5.95 -27.13
CA ILE A 432 58.38 7.16 -27.60
C ILE A 432 58.56 7.40 -29.12
N ARG A 433 59.56 6.77 -29.76
CA ARG A 433 59.78 6.83 -31.21
C ARG A 433 58.91 5.84 -32.03
N GLU A 434 58.13 4.93 -31.41
CA GLU A 434 57.82 3.61 -32.01
C GLU A 434 56.34 3.22 -32.33
N SER A 435 55.25 3.74 -31.70
CA SER A 435 53.85 3.22 -31.97
C SER A 435 52.62 4.10 -31.63
N VAL A 436 51.47 3.94 -32.34
CA VAL A 436 50.13 4.57 -32.10
C VAL A 436 48.95 3.64 -32.56
N VAL A 437 47.70 3.89 -32.07
CA VAL A 437 46.37 3.21 -32.34
C VAL A 437 46.21 1.84 -31.60
N VAL A 438 45.06 1.25 -31.17
CA VAL A 438 43.59 1.33 -31.45
C VAL A 438 42.73 0.98 -30.19
N SER A 439 41.41 1.28 -30.17
CA SER A 439 40.43 0.94 -29.11
C SER A 439 38.99 0.63 -29.62
N ASP A 440 38.18 -0.08 -28.81
CA ASP A 440 36.75 -0.40 -29.04
C ASP A 440 35.84 0.82 -28.76
N PRO A 441 35.01 1.29 -29.74
CA PRO A 441 34.19 2.49 -29.59
C PRO A 441 33.19 2.49 -28.41
N TYR A 442 32.59 1.36 -28.05
CA TYR A 442 31.58 1.32 -26.98
C TYR A 442 32.24 1.39 -25.60
N ARG A 443 33.32 0.65 -25.41
CA ARG A 443 34.13 0.71 -24.19
C ARG A 443 34.84 2.05 -24.04
N GLU A 444 35.30 2.65 -25.13
CA GLU A 444 35.84 4.01 -25.13
C GLU A 444 34.77 5.04 -24.74
N ALA A 445 33.51 4.87 -25.17
CA ALA A 445 32.40 5.73 -24.78
C ALA A 445 31.99 5.57 -23.30
N GLN A 446 32.02 4.34 -22.75
CA GLN A 446 31.82 4.10 -21.31
C GLN A 446 32.98 4.67 -20.49
N ALA A 447 34.24 4.39 -20.86
CA ALA A 447 35.42 4.90 -20.16
C ALA A 447 35.45 6.44 -20.12
N LYS A 448 35.08 7.11 -21.23
CA LYS A 448 34.90 8.57 -21.27
C LYS A 448 33.78 9.06 -20.35
N ALA A 449 32.67 8.32 -20.24
CA ALA A 449 31.57 8.68 -19.35
C ALA A 449 31.95 8.51 -17.86
N VAL A 450 32.57 7.37 -17.50
CA VAL A 450 33.07 7.10 -16.14
C VAL A 450 34.14 8.12 -15.74
N ALA A 451 35.08 8.45 -16.63
CA ALA A 451 36.09 9.48 -16.37
C ALA A 451 35.47 10.86 -16.11
N ALA A 452 34.49 11.27 -16.92
CA ALA A 452 33.77 12.53 -16.71
C ALA A 452 32.96 12.55 -15.41
N LEU A 453 32.32 11.44 -15.04
CA LEU A 453 31.59 11.30 -13.77
C LEU A 453 32.55 11.31 -12.56
N LYS A 454 33.70 10.61 -12.65
CA LYS A 454 34.78 10.68 -11.65
C LYS A 454 35.34 12.10 -11.49
N GLU A 455 35.46 12.87 -12.57
CA GLU A 455 35.86 14.29 -12.50
C GLU A 455 34.85 15.16 -11.75
N VAL A 456 33.54 14.90 -11.92
CA VAL A 456 32.47 15.56 -11.15
C VAL A 456 32.55 15.18 -9.67
N ILE A 457 32.65 13.89 -9.36
CA ILE A 457 32.78 13.36 -7.99
C ILE A 457 34.01 13.97 -7.29
N ALA A 458 35.19 13.90 -7.91
CA ALA A 458 36.45 14.42 -7.36
C ALA A 458 36.42 15.94 -7.09
N ARG A 459 35.55 16.70 -7.77
CA ARG A 459 35.35 18.14 -7.55
C ARG A 459 34.28 18.45 -6.53
N SER A 460 33.29 17.58 -6.33
CA SER A 460 32.16 17.79 -5.42
C SER A 460 32.60 18.07 -3.98
N LYS A 461 31.78 18.83 -3.27
CA LYS A 461 31.83 19.05 -1.81
C LYS A 461 30.47 18.84 -1.15
N ASP A 462 29.48 18.33 -1.90
CA ASP A 462 28.14 18.07 -1.37
C ASP A 462 28.10 16.66 -0.79
N ASP A 463 28.14 16.57 0.53
CA ASP A 463 28.14 15.29 1.24
C ASP A 463 26.83 14.52 0.98
N GLU A 464 25.69 15.19 0.79
CA GLU A 464 24.41 14.52 0.47
C GLU A 464 24.53 13.79 -0.88
N MET A 465 25.06 14.47 -1.90
CA MET A 465 25.29 13.90 -3.22
C MET A 465 26.28 12.73 -3.17
N LEU A 466 27.39 12.88 -2.45
CA LEU A 466 28.43 11.85 -2.40
C LEU A 466 27.96 10.60 -1.66
N ILE A 467 27.21 10.75 -0.55
CA ILE A 467 26.60 9.63 0.17
C ILE A 467 25.58 8.91 -0.73
N SER A 468 24.72 9.65 -1.43
CA SER A 468 23.76 9.06 -2.37
C SER A 468 24.43 8.36 -3.57
N ILE A 469 25.65 8.75 -3.96
CA ILE A 469 26.44 8.04 -4.98
C ILE A 469 27.11 6.80 -4.41
N SER A 470 27.66 6.82 -3.19
CA SER A 470 28.26 5.62 -2.57
C SER A 470 27.22 4.54 -2.27
N GLU A 471 25.99 4.93 -1.92
CA GLU A 471 24.87 4.02 -1.66
C GLU A 471 24.11 3.58 -2.93
N ALA A 472 24.54 4.03 -4.13
CA ALA A 472 23.82 3.76 -5.37
C ALA A 472 24.04 2.33 -5.91
N ASP A 473 22.97 1.55 -5.98
CA ASP A 473 22.92 0.20 -6.53
C ASP A 473 22.54 0.15 -8.04
N SER A 474 22.22 1.30 -8.62
CA SER A 474 21.49 1.38 -9.90
C SER A 474 21.76 2.70 -10.65
N SER A 475 21.52 2.69 -11.97
CA SER A 475 21.51 3.93 -12.78
C SER A 475 20.48 4.93 -12.26
N GLU A 476 19.36 4.41 -11.76
CA GLU A 476 18.28 5.12 -11.10
C GLU A 476 18.81 5.94 -9.91
N ALA A 477 19.51 5.30 -8.98
CA ALA A 477 20.07 5.95 -7.80
C ALA A 477 21.16 6.98 -8.17
N LEU A 478 22.00 6.71 -9.18
CA LEU A 478 22.99 7.66 -9.68
C LEU A 478 22.35 8.91 -10.34
N GLU A 479 21.24 8.74 -11.07
CA GLU A 479 20.45 9.86 -11.62
C GLU A 479 19.81 10.69 -10.48
N ASP A 480 19.19 10.04 -9.50
CA ASP A 480 18.52 10.70 -8.37
C ASP A 480 19.50 11.40 -7.42
N ALA A 481 20.74 10.89 -7.29
CA ALA A 481 21.85 11.57 -6.61
C ALA A 481 22.32 12.85 -7.35
N GLY A 482 21.91 13.05 -8.61
CA GLY A 482 22.15 14.27 -9.37
C GLY A 482 23.30 14.22 -10.38
N LEU A 483 23.76 13.03 -10.80
CA LEU A 483 24.70 12.88 -11.92
C LEU A 483 23.99 13.05 -13.28
N ASP A 484 24.71 13.44 -14.33
CA ASP A 484 24.11 13.69 -15.67
C ASP A 484 23.47 12.41 -16.24
N PRO A 485 22.14 12.37 -16.45
CA PRO A 485 21.42 11.23 -17.01
C PRO A 485 21.91 10.75 -18.39
N LYS A 486 22.68 11.57 -19.12
CA LYS A 486 23.30 11.17 -20.41
C LYS A 486 24.59 10.39 -20.21
N LEU A 487 25.33 10.66 -19.14
CA LEU A 487 26.56 9.97 -18.79
C LEU A 487 26.23 8.68 -18.03
N VAL A 488 25.31 8.73 -17.07
CA VAL A 488 24.85 7.56 -16.31
C VAL A 488 24.28 6.48 -17.25
N LYS A 489 23.52 6.86 -18.29
CA LYS A 489 23.02 5.91 -19.33
C LYS A 489 24.10 5.26 -20.21
N ARG A 490 25.37 5.65 -20.06
CA ARG A 490 26.53 4.99 -20.71
C ARG A 490 27.30 4.10 -19.74
N VAL A 491 26.93 4.07 -18.46
CA VAL A 491 27.41 3.14 -17.45
C VAL A 491 26.48 1.93 -17.48
N PHE A 492 26.97 0.77 -17.91
CA PHE A 492 26.17 -0.45 -18.01
C PHE A 492 26.89 -1.71 -17.52
N GLU A 493 28.22 -1.71 -17.43
CA GLU A 493 28.98 -2.76 -16.74
C GLU A 493 28.96 -2.52 -15.21
N GLU A 494 28.71 -3.56 -14.42
CA GLU A 494 28.70 -3.53 -12.94
C GLU A 494 29.97 -2.91 -12.34
N LYS A 495 31.14 -3.25 -12.91
CA LYS A 495 32.42 -2.64 -12.55
C LYS A 495 32.42 -1.11 -12.69
N ALA A 496 31.74 -0.56 -13.68
CA ALA A 496 31.68 0.87 -13.92
C ALA A 496 30.76 1.61 -12.92
N PHE A 497 29.78 0.92 -12.31
CA PHE A 497 29.04 1.43 -11.16
C PHE A 497 29.91 1.42 -9.90
N PHE A 498 30.56 0.29 -9.61
CA PHE A 498 31.48 0.16 -8.46
C PHE A 498 32.63 1.18 -8.51
N GLU A 499 33.17 1.46 -9.71
CA GLU A 499 34.17 2.51 -9.91
C GLU A 499 33.68 3.93 -9.56
N LEU A 500 32.37 4.19 -9.55
CA LEU A 500 31.77 5.48 -9.17
C LEU A 500 31.42 5.53 -7.68
N THR A 501 30.92 4.43 -7.09
CA THR A 501 30.64 4.34 -5.65
C THR A 501 31.93 4.52 -4.84
N VAL A 502 32.99 3.77 -5.17
CA VAL A 502 34.33 3.89 -4.54
C VAL A 502 34.91 5.29 -4.70
N ALA A 503 34.77 5.90 -5.88
CA ALA A 503 35.25 7.27 -6.10
C ALA A 503 34.54 8.31 -5.21
N ALA A 504 33.28 8.06 -4.85
CA ALA A 504 32.52 8.91 -3.93
C ALA A 504 32.90 8.67 -2.46
N GLU A 505 33.13 7.42 -2.05
CA GLU A 505 33.65 7.07 -0.72
C GLU A 505 35.04 7.67 -0.46
N GLU A 506 35.99 7.44 -1.39
CA GLU A 506 37.33 8.05 -1.33
C GLU A 506 37.27 9.59 -1.30
N ARG A 507 36.23 10.18 -1.90
CA ARG A 507 36.03 11.63 -1.90
C ARG A 507 35.50 12.12 -0.56
N LEU A 508 34.55 11.41 0.04
CA LEU A 508 34.03 11.71 1.38
C LEU A 508 35.15 11.67 2.41
N GLU A 509 36.00 10.63 2.39
CA GLU A 509 37.09 10.51 3.36
C GLU A 509 38.13 11.63 3.19
N ARG A 510 38.58 11.89 1.95
CA ARG A 510 39.46 13.03 1.65
C ARG A 510 38.86 14.40 1.98
N LEU A 511 37.53 14.52 2.08
CA LEU A 511 36.87 15.72 2.59
C LEU A 511 36.88 15.78 4.12
N LYS A 512 36.63 14.66 4.82
CA LYS A 512 36.73 14.58 6.30
C LYS A 512 38.14 14.93 6.78
N GLU A 513 39.17 14.23 6.30
CA GLU A 513 40.58 14.48 6.65
C GLU A 513 40.93 15.97 6.51
N ARG A 514 40.62 16.54 5.33
CA ARG A 514 40.85 17.94 5.00
C ARG A 514 40.08 18.92 5.90
N ARG A 515 38.91 18.55 6.42
CA ARG A 515 38.15 19.35 7.38
C ARG A 515 38.80 19.31 8.75
N GLU A 516 39.24 18.14 9.23
CA GLU A 516 39.97 18.01 10.51
C GLU A 516 41.30 18.78 10.48
N THR A 517 42.14 18.60 9.45
CA THR A 517 43.38 19.38 9.30
C THR A 517 43.12 20.90 9.26
N ARG A 518 41.98 21.33 8.71
CA ARG A 518 41.57 22.75 8.74
C ARG A 518 41.11 23.20 10.12
N LYS A 519 40.38 22.37 10.87
CA LYS A 519 39.99 22.70 12.25
C LYS A 519 41.23 22.95 13.10
N GLU A 520 42.21 22.05 13.04
CA GLU A 520 43.51 22.21 13.71
C GLU A 520 44.19 23.53 13.35
N GLN A 521 44.30 23.84 12.04
CA GLN A 521 44.86 25.11 11.57
C GLN A 521 44.11 26.33 12.12
N PHE A 522 42.77 26.26 12.21
CA PHE A 522 41.97 27.36 12.74
C PHE A 522 42.04 27.53 14.26
N LEU A 523 42.56 26.54 15.01
CA LEU A 523 42.80 26.66 16.46
C LEU A 523 44.04 27.51 16.80
N THR A 524 44.93 27.79 15.85
CA THR A 524 46.07 28.70 16.08
C THR A 524 45.80 30.09 15.46
N PRO A 525 46.03 31.21 16.18
CA PRO A 525 45.72 32.55 15.66
C PRO A 525 46.44 32.90 14.35
N ASP A 526 47.73 32.58 14.23
CA ASP A 526 48.53 32.91 13.06
C ASP A 526 48.11 32.10 11.83
N GLN A 527 47.86 30.79 11.98
CA GLN A 527 47.41 29.97 10.86
C GLN A 527 45.94 30.23 10.50
N TYR A 528 45.09 30.61 11.46
CA TYR A 528 43.73 31.09 11.19
C TYR A 528 43.75 32.36 10.35
N GLN A 529 44.56 33.35 10.74
CA GLN A 529 44.77 34.56 9.94
C GLN A 529 45.37 34.22 8.58
N HIS A 530 46.40 33.38 8.49
CA HIS A 530 46.99 32.95 7.20
C HIS A 530 45.97 32.22 6.29
N ALA A 531 45.16 31.32 6.87
CA ALA A 531 44.15 30.55 6.16
C ALA A 531 42.96 31.40 5.67
N LEU A 532 42.71 32.56 6.29
CA LEU A 532 41.71 33.56 5.87
C LEU A 532 42.28 34.66 4.95
N THR A 533 43.50 35.14 5.21
CA THR A 533 44.18 36.25 4.50
C THR A 533 44.64 35.89 3.08
N LYS A 534 44.44 34.64 2.64
CA LYS A 534 44.27 34.34 1.21
C LYS A 534 42.98 35.02 0.71
N LYS A 535 43.11 36.32 0.41
CA LYS A 535 42.14 37.40 0.10
C LYS A 535 40.85 36.97 -0.63
N ASP A 536 40.91 35.90 -1.40
CA ASP A 536 39.78 35.28 -2.06
C ASP A 536 38.71 34.71 -1.12
N LYS A 537 39.04 34.11 0.04
CA LYS A 537 38.01 33.41 0.84
C LYS A 537 36.98 34.34 1.49
N GLU A 538 37.41 35.49 2.01
CA GLU A 538 36.48 36.48 2.56
C GLU A 538 35.73 37.23 1.46
N ARG A 539 36.42 37.59 0.38
CA ARG A 539 35.82 38.22 -0.79
C ARG A 539 34.74 37.33 -1.40
N LYS A 540 35.04 36.04 -1.62
CA LYS A 540 34.09 35.05 -2.15
C LYS A 540 32.87 34.84 -1.27
N LEU A 541 33.01 34.87 0.07
CA LEU A 541 31.83 34.78 0.94
C LEU A 541 30.93 36.01 0.82
N LYS A 542 31.50 37.23 0.84
CA LYS A 542 30.75 38.48 0.67
C LYS A 542 30.09 38.57 -0.72
N GLU A 543 30.80 38.11 -1.74
CA GLU A 543 30.31 38.01 -3.12
C GLU A 543 29.15 37.02 -3.23
N ALA A 544 29.27 35.83 -2.63
CA ALA A 544 28.21 34.84 -2.61
C ALA A 544 26.97 35.31 -1.81
N GLU A 545 27.16 36.01 -0.68
CA GLU A 545 26.06 36.65 0.05
C GLU A 545 25.39 37.75 -0.79
N SER A 546 26.17 38.55 -1.52
CA SER A 546 25.63 39.57 -2.43
C SER A 546 24.83 38.94 -3.58
N ASN A 547 25.31 37.85 -4.17
CA ASN A 547 24.62 37.12 -5.23
C ASN A 547 23.31 36.52 -4.71
N LEU A 548 23.33 35.90 -3.52
CA LEU A 548 22.13 35.34 -2.86
C LEU A 548 21.09 36.42 -2.53
N LEU A 549 21.53 37.57 -2.00
CA LEU A 549 20.64 38.72 -1.78
C LEU A 549 20.07 39.27 -3.09
N GLY A 550 20.82 39.16 -4.19
CA GLY A 550 20.33 39.40 -5.55
C GLY A 550 19.15 38.49 -5.91
N ILE A 551 19.33 37.16 -5.79
CA ILE A 551 18.27 36.15 -6.02
C ILE A 551 17.02 36.47 -5.18
N ILE A 552 17.17 36.60 -3.86
CA ILE A 552 16.08 36.92 -2.93
C ILE A 552 15.36 38.22 -3.34
N GLY A 553 16.11 39.22 -3.83
CA GLY A 553 15.57 40.49 -4.32
C GLY A 553 14.74 40.37 -5.61
N LEU A 554 15.08 39.41 -6.48
CA LEU A 554 14.26 39.05 -7.65
C LEU A 554 12.96 38.38 -7.20
N ASP A 555 13.10 37.32 -6.43
CA ASP A 555 12.00 36.42 -6.09
C ASP A 555 10.97 37.08 -5.17
N LYS A 556 11.36 38.02 -4.30
CA LYS A 556 10.44 38.79 -3.46
C LYS A 556 9.28 39.44 -4.23
N ASN A 557 9.46 39.77 -5.51
CA ASN A 557 8.43 40.41 -6.35
C ASN A 557 7.53 39.41 -7.11
N ILE A 558 7.88 38.11 -7.13
CA ILE A 558 7.22 37.07 -7.92
C ILE A 558 7.05 35.74 -7.16
N GLN A 559 7.32 35.71 -5.85
CA GLN A 559 7.34 34.48 -5.06
C GLN A 559 6.00 33.74 -5.10
N GLU A 560 4.89 34.48 -5.08
CA GLU A 560 3.55 33.91 -5.12
C GLU A 560 3.17 33.43 -6.53
N GLU A 561 3.58 34.16 -7.57
CA GLU A 561 3.51 33.73 -8.97
C GLU A 561 4.30 32.43 -9.21
N LEU A 562 5.50 32.31 -8.65
CA LEU A 562 6.35 31.11 -8.75
C LEU A 562 5.74 29.91 -8.00
N ARG A 563 5.24 30.10 -6.77
CA ARG A 563 4.50 29.06 -6.02
C ARG A 563 3.22 28.62 -6.71
N THR A 564 2.48 29.57 -7.29
CA THR A 564 1.29 29.29 -8.12
C THR A 564 1.66 28.42 -9.31
N LEU A 565 2.76 28.73 -10.00
CA LEU A 565 3.22 27.93 -11.14
C LEU A 565 3.66 26.52 -10.72
N ALA A 566 4.35 26.38 -9.58
CA ALA A 566 4.83 25.09 -9.05
C ALA A 566 3.68 24.16 -8.60
N SER A 567 2.58 24.72 -8.09
CA SER A 567 1.43 23.95 -7.57
C SER A 567 0.43 23.53 -8.65
N LEU A 568 0.55 24.03 -9.88
CA LEU A 568 -0.35 23.71 -10.99
C LEU A 568 0.02 22.38 -11.66
N SER A 569 -0.95 21.45 -11.73
CA SER A 569 -0.78 20.21 -12.49
C SER A 569 -0.53 20.50 -13.99
N PRO A 570 0.44 19.82 -14.65
CA PRO A 570 0.76 20.00 -16.07
C PRO A 570 -0.43 19.91 -17.02
N ILE A 571 -1.47 19.16 -16.64
CA ILE A 571 -2.65 18.95 -17.48
C ILE A 571 -3.47 20.25 -17.64
N HIS A 572 -3.52 21.11 -16.62
CA HIS A 572 -4.18 22.42 -16.71
C HIS A 572 -3.37 23.39 -17.55
N ILE A 573 -2.04 23.29 -17.47
CA ILE A 573 -1.09 24.15 -18.17
C ILE A 573 -1.14 23.91 -19.69
N PHE A 574 -1.02 22.65 -20.12
CA PHE A 574 -0.84 22.32 -21.54
C PHE A 574 -1.96 21.50 -22.20
N ASN A 575 -2.82 20.86 -21.41
CA ASN A 575 -3.71 19.75 -21.81
C ASN A 575 -3.20 18.97 -23.06
N PRO A 576 -2.15 18.17 -22.89
CA PRO A 576 -1.44 17.54 -24.00
C PRO A 576 -2.24 16.47 -24.74
N GLY A 577 -3.43 16.10 -24.27
CA GLY A 577 -4.37 15.31 -25.07
C GLY A 577 -4.76 16.04 -26.36
N PHE A 578 -5.03 17.34 -26.30
CA PHE A 578 -5.67 18.05 -27.40
C PHE A 578 -4.68 18.83 -28.25
N GLN A 579 -4.02 18.11 -29.17
CA GLN A 579 -2.97 18.57 -30.10
C GLN A 579 -3.14 20.01 -30.61
N ALA A 580 -4.33 20.41 -31.08
CA ALA A 580 -4.56 21.75 -31.63
C ALA A 580 -4.47 22.87 -30.57
N ALA A 581 -5.04 22.64 -29.38
CA ALA A 581 -4.94 23.56 -28.24
C ALA A 581 -3.53 23.55 -27.64
N ALA A 582 -2.94 22.37 -27.47
CA ALA A 582 -1.58 22.19 -26.98
C ALA A 582 -0.56 22.87 -27.90
N LYS A 583 -0.68 22.72 -29.23
CA LYS A 583 0.20 23.39 -30.20
C LYS A 583 0.06 24.91 -30.13
N LYS A 584 -1.17 25.44 -30.13
CA LYS A 584 -1.40 26.89 -30.01
C LYS A 584 -0.75 27.47 -28.75
N HIS A 585 -0.95 26.84 -27.58
CA HIS A 585 -0.31 27.27 -26.34
C HIS A 585 1.22 27.08 -26.36
N ALA A 586 1.73 26.07 -27.07
CA ALA A 586 3.17 25.84 -27.20
C ALA A 586 3.83 26.91 -28.07
N ASP A 587 3.17 27.32 -29.14
CA ASP A 587 3.61 28.41 -30.01
C ASP A 587 3.53 29.76 -29.26
N GLU A 588 2.44 30.02 -28.53
CA GLU A 588 2.23 31.26 -27.74
C GLU A 588 3.16 31.42 -26.52
N LEU A 589 3.37 30.37 -25.72
CA LEU A 589 4.03 30.47 -24.40
C LEU A 589 5.34 29.70 -24.29
N GLY A 590 5.66 28.81 -25.23
CA GLY A 590 6.79 27.89 -25.07
C GLY A 590 8.16 28.56 -24.92
N VAL A 591 8.37 29.75 -25.53
CA VAL A 591 9.62 30.52 -25.34
C VAL A 591 9.74 31.06 -23.91
N LYS A 592 8.62 31.47 -23.30
CA LYS A 592 8.58 31.94 -21.90
C LYS A 592 8.93 30.81 -20.94
N TYR A 593 8.41 29.61 -21.21
CA TYR A 593 8.76 28.39 -20.47
C TYR A 593 10.22 27.98 -20.65
N ASP A 594 10.76 27.97 -21.87
CA ASP A 594 12.17 27.66 -22.13
C ASP A 594 13.10 28.64 -21.35
N ASN A 595 12.79 29.94 -21.35
CA ASN A 595 13.56 30.97 -20.64
C ASN A 595 13.46 30.82 -19.10
N LEU A 596 12.25 30.62 -18.56
CA LEU A 596 12.05 30.46 -17.12
C LEU A 596 12.71 29.17 -16.60
N ALA A 597 12.60 28.07 -17.36
CA ALA A 597 13.24 26.81 -17.04
C ALA A 597 14.78 26.92 -17.00
N LYS A 598 15.38 27.67 -17.95
CA LYS A 598 16.81 28.00 -17.90
C LYS A 598 17.16 28.76 -16.62
N ASN A 599 16.45 29.86 -16.34
CA ASN A 599 16.77 30.71 -15.19
C ASN A 599 16.64 29.96 -13.85
N CYS A 600 15.57 29.20 -13.64
CA CYS A 600 15.40 28.37 -12.45
C CYS A 600 16.49 27.28 -12.35
N THR A 601 16.93 26.70 -13.47
CA THR A 601 18.05 25.74 -13.48
C THR A 601 19.35 26.40 -13.04
N SER A 602 19.74 27.54 -13.63
CA SER A 602 20.95 28.28 -13.24
C SER A 602 20.93 28.70 -11.76
N MET A 603 19.76 29.09 -11.23
CA MET A 603 19.59 29.39 -9.80
C MET A 603 19.76 28.16 -8.92
N VAL A 604 19.09 27.04 -9.21
CA VAL A 604 19.16 25.81 -8.39
C VAL A 604 20.56 25.22 -8.39
N GLU A 605 21.23 25.17 -9.55
CA GLU A 605 22.62 24.71 -9.65
C GLU A 605 23.56 25.57 -8.80
N TYR A 606 23.46 26.89 -8.90
CA TYR A 606 24.27 27.81 -8.10
C TYR A 606 23.98 27.70 -6.61
N LEU A 607 22.70 27.64 -6.21
CA LEU A 607 22.31 27.51 -4.81
C LEU A 607 22.77 26.18 -4.20
N LYS A 608 22.72 25.07 -4.97
CA LYS A 608 23.30 23.78 -4.55
C LYS A 608 24.81 23.85 -4.36
N VAL A 609 25.56 24.35 -5.35
CA VAL A 609 27.01 24.52 -5.26
C VAL A 609 27.39 25.42 -4.09
N LEU A 610 26.70 26.54 -3.90
CA LEU A 610 26.93 27.45 -2.78
C LEU A 610 26.62 26.79 -1.43
N ARG A 611 25.52 26.03 -1.32
CA ARG A 611 25.15 25.28 -0.12
C ARG A 611 26.26 24.29 0.27
N ALA A 612 26.76 23.52 -0.69
CA ALA A 612 27.86 22.59 -0.49
C ALA A 612 29.16 23.29 -0.04
N ASP A 613 29.55 24.37 -0.72
CA ASP A 613 30.74 25.16 -0.39
C ASP A 613 30.67 25.84 0.98
N LEU A 614 29.48 26.19 1.45
CA LEU A 614 29.25 26.75 2.78
C LEU A 614 29.19 25.67 3.87
N ARG A 615 28.60 24.51 3.58
CA ARG A 615 28.62 23.35 4.49
C ARG A 615 30.05 22.83 4.69
N ASP A 616 30.86 22.70 3.63
CA ASP A 616 32.31 22.36 3.73
C ASP A 616 33.08 23.37 4.60
N GLN A 617 32.83 24.67 4.42
CA GLN A 617 33.43 25.71 5.25
C GLN A 617 32.97 25.65 6.71
N LEU A 618 31.70 25.34 6.97
CA LEU A 618 31.17 25.24 8.34
C LEU A 618 31.67 24.00 9.07
N ALA A 619 31.79 22.87 8.38
CA ALA A 619 32.37 21.63 8.89
C ALA A 619 33.89 21.76 9.11
N SER A 620 34.58 22.58 8.30
CA SER A 620 36.00 22.90 8.48
C SER A 620 36.31 23.79 9.68
N LEU A 621 35.32 24.40 10.36
CA LEU A 621 35.53 25.34 11.47
C LEU A 621 35.31 24.66 12.83
N PRO A 622 36.18 24.84 13.84
CA PRO A 622 35.99 24.27 15.17
C PRO A 622 34.67 24.68 15.84
N THR A 623 33.98 23.72 16.45
CA THR A 623 32.81 23.91 17.32
C THR A 623 33.20 24.40 18.72
N ASP A 624 32.22 24.84 19.52
CA ASP A 624 32.48 25.25 20.91
C ASP A 624 33.04 24.11 21.78
N VAL A 625 32.63 22.87 21.52
CA VAL A 625 33.15 21.68 22.22
C VAL A 625 34.61 21.44 21.84
N GLU A 626 34.93 21.39 20.54
CA GLU A 626 36.32 21.21 20.05
C GLU A 626 37.25 22.36 20.51
N MET A 627 36.76 23.60 20.53
CA MET A 627 37.52 24.74 21.08
C MET A 627 37.77 24.62 22.59
N SER A 628 36.87 23.99 23.35
CA SER A 628 37.03 23.77 24.78
C SER A 628 37.88 22.54 25.14
N ALA A 629 37.90 21.53 24.26
CA ALA A 629 38.71 20.31 24.39
C ALA A 629 40.14 20.47 23.85
N SER A 630 40.43 21.56 23.12
CA SER A 630 41.76 21.83 22.58
C SER A 630 42.82 21.97 23.68
N THR A 631 43.99 21.35 23.46
CA THR A 631 45.19 21.53 24.28
C THR A 631 45.81 22.93 24.16
N VAL A 632 45.41 23.70 23.13
CA VAL A 632 45.88 25.08 22.89
C VAL A 632 44.95 26.08 23.59
N LYS A 633 45.48 26.85 24.54
CA LYS A 633 44.74 27.96 25.16
C LYS A 633 44.46 29.08 24.16
N LEU A 634 43.25 29.08 23.59
CA LEU A 634 42.79 30.13 22.67
C LEU A 634 42.43 31.41 23.41
N ASP A 635 42.87 32.56 22.88
CA ASP A 635 42.41 33.87 23.35
C ASP A 635 40.89 34.07 23.18
N ARG A 636 40.28 34.86 24.06
CA ARG A 636 38.85 35.15 24.06
C ARG A 636 38.40 35.87 22.78
N GLY A 637 39.21 36.78 22.25
CA GLY A 637 38.94 37.45 20.98
C GLY A 637 38.96 36.49 19.79
N HIS A 638 39.90 35.54 19.79
CA HIS A 638 40.01 34.50 18.76
C HIS A 638 38.79 33.55 18.73
N GLN A 639 38.35 33.07 19.91
CA GLN A 639 37.12 32.27 20.01
C GLN A 639 35.90 33.03 19.50
N ILE A 640 35.80 34.34 19.78
CA ILE A 640 34.71 35.20 19.27
C ILE A 640 34.77 35.28 17.73
N ALA A 641 35.95 35.39 17.13
CA ALA A 641 36.11 35.43 15.67
C ALA A 641 35.62 34.13 14.99
N ILE A 642 35.99 32.96 15.52
CA ILE A 642 35.51 31.66 15.01
C ILE A 642 33.97 31.58 15.12
N ARG A 643 33.41 31.91 16.29
CA ARG A 643 31.94 31.93 16.51
C ARG A 643 31.22 32.86 15.54
N GLN A 644 31.73 34.07 15.34
CA GLN A 644 31.17 35.03 14.38
C GLN A 644 31.19 34.50 12.94
N ARG A 645 32.29 33.85 12.52
CA ARG A 645 32.40 33.25 11.19
C ARG A 645 31.41 32.09 11.00
N ARG A 646 31.29 31.19 11.99
CA ARG A 646 30.28 30.11 12.00
C ARG A 646 28.86 30.66 11.92
N HIS A 647 28.54 31.69 12.71
CA HIS A 647 27.23 32.34 12.67
C HIS A 647 26.95 33.00 11.31
N LEU A 648 27.93 33.66 10.69
CA LEU A 648 27.75 34.27 9.37
C LEU A 648 27.43 33.21 8.30
N ILE A 649 28.20 32.12 8.26
CA ILE A 649 27.97 31.01 7.32
C ILE A 649 26.60 30.36 7.56
N GLY A 650 26.25 30.07 8.82
CA GLY A 650 24.94 29.53 9.19
C GLY A 650 23.77 30.43 8.79
N ARG A 651 23.93 31.76 8.90
CA ARG A 651 22.92 32.74 8.47
C ARG A 651 22.74 32.76 6.95
N ILE A 652 23.80 32.55 6.18
CA ILE A 652 23.73 32.47 4.70
C ILE A 652 23.08 31.14 4.30
N LEU A 653 23.47 30.01 4.91
CA LEU A 653 22.85 28.70 4.68
C LEU A 653 21.33 28.73 4.96
N ALA A 654 20.91 29.35 6.08
CA ALA A 654 19.49 29.49 6.43
C ALA A 654 18.66 30.31 5.41
N LYS A 655 19.31 31.11 4.56
CA LYS A 655 18.67 31.84 3.46
C LYS A 655 18.65 31.06 2.14
N ILE A 656 19.45 30.00 1.99
CA ILE A 656 19.53 29.22 0.75
C ILE A 656 18.39 28.19 0.65
N GLU A 657 18.07 27.49 1.75
CA GLU A 657 17.04 26.45 1.74
C GLU A 657 15.63 26.97 1.32
N PRO A 658 15.16 28.17 1.73
CA PRO A 658 13.90 28.73 1.24
C PRO A 658 13.87 28.97 -0.28
N GLU A 659 14.98 29.38 -0.88
CA GLU A 659 15.07 29.63 -2.33
C GLU A 659 15.21 28.33 -3.12
N LEU A 660 15.92 27.32 -2.58
CA LEU A 660 15.89 25.96 -3.14
C LEU A 660 14.48 25.36 -3.08
N ALA A 661 13.75 25.55 -1.98
CA ALA A 661 12.37 25.12 -1.84
C ALA A 661 11.39 25.83 -2.79
N LEU A 662 11.74 27.03 -3.28
CA LEU A 662 10.97 27.76 -4.29
C LEU A 662 11.27 27.27 -5.72
N HIS A 663 12.56 27.15 -6.08
CA HIS A 663 12.98 26.90 -7.47
C HIS A 663 13.15 25.43 -7.84
N ALA A 664 13.53 24.54 -6.91
CA ALA A 664 13.72 23.12 -7.23
C ALA A 664 12.41 22.40 -7.67
N PRO A 665 11.23 22.66 -7.08
CA PRO A 665 9.97 22.13 -7.60
C PRO A 665 9.63 22.64 -9.01
N LEU A 666 9.98 23.89 -9.33
CA LEU A 666 9.82 24.44 -10.68
C LEU A 666 10.75 23.79 -11.69
N GLN A 667 12.02 23.59 -11.33
CA GLN A 667 12.97 22.87 -12.17
C GLN A 667 12.46 21.46 -12.52
N LYS A 668 11.97 20.72 -11.51
CA LYS A 668 11.31 19.41 -11.67
C LYS A 668 10.08 19.48 -12.58
N LEU A 669 9.19 20.46 -12.38
CA LEU A 669 8.02 20.68 -13.23
C LEU A 669 8.40 20.92 -14.71
N PHE A 670 9.48 21.66 -14.97
CA PHE A 670 9.93 21.99 -16.32
C PHE A 670 10.69 20.86 -17.02
N HIS A 671 11.63 20.22 -16.33
CA HIS A 671 12.58 19.27 -16.92
C HIS A 671 12.19 17.79 -16.72
N GLY A 672 11.40 17.51 -15.69
CA GLY A 672 10.90 16.17 -15.35
C GLY A 672 11.19 15.79 -13.91
N ASP A 673 10.33 14.97 -13.31
CA ASP A 673 10.57 14.26 -12.06
C ASP A 673 10.23 12.79 -12.23
N ARG A 674 11.27 11.94 -12.30
CA ARG A 674 11.15 10.50 -12.53
C ARG A 674 10.24 9.81 -11.51
N ASN A 675 10.24 10.31 -10.26
CA ASN A 675 9.48 9.76 -9.15
C ASN A 675 8.05 10.29 -9.05
N ALA A 676 7.59 11.11 -10.02
CA ALA A 676 6.20 11.55 -10.07
C ALA A 676 5.27 10.46 -10.63
N ASN A 677 4.13 10.24 -9.97
CA ASN A 677 3.07 9.31 -10.42
C ASN A 677 2.36 9.73 -11.73
N ASN A 678 2.68 10.91 -12.28
CA ASN A 678 2.06 11.45 -13.49
C ASN A 678 3.10 11.48 -14.63
N SER A 679 2.83 10.77 -15.72
CA SER A 679 3.73 10.67 -16.88
C SER A 679 4.10 12.02 -17.52
N LEU A 680 3.27 13.05 -17.36
CA LEU A 680 3.59 14.42 -17.80
C LEU A 680 4.59 15.12 -16.88
N LEU A 681 4.53 14.84 -15.57
CA LEU A 681 5.54 15.29 -14.61
C LEU A 681 6.85 14.52 -14.80
N GLN A 682 6.80 13.20 -15.07
CA GLN A 682 8.00 12.43 -15.42
C GLN A 682 8.70 12.96 -16.68
N GLN A 683 7.92 13.40 -17.67
CA GLN A 683 8.48 13.93 -18.92
C GLN A 683 8.97 15.39 -18.81
N GLY A 684 8.38 16.19 -17.92
CA GLY A 684 8.62 17.63 -17.81
C GLY A 684 7.84 18.46 -18.85
N LEU A 685 7.45 19.68 -18.46
CA LEU A 685 6.72 20.60 -19.34
C LEU A 685 7.52 20.96 -20.61
N VAL A 686 8.81 21.26 -20.51
CA VAL A 686 9.62 21.76 -21.65
C VAL A 686 9.69 20.74 -22.78
N LYS A 687 9.87 19.45 -22.46
CA LYS A 687 9.86 18.36 -23.44
C LYS A 687 8.47 18.15 -24.02
N THR A 688 7.42 18.27 -23.20
CA THR A 688 6.01 18.18 -23.62
C THR A 688 5.62 19.33 -24.56
N ILE A 689 6.08 20.55 -24.31
CA ILE A 689 5.91 21.74 -25.17
C ILE A 689 6.56 21.51 -26.54
N LYS A 690 7.81 21.01 -26.55
CA LYS A 690 8.54 20.70 -27.79
C LYS A 690 7.86 19.60 -28.60
N GLN A 691 7.31 18.57 -27.93
CA GLN A 691 6.46 17.56 -28.57
C GLN A 691 5.15 18.13 -29.13
N ALA A 692 4.46 19.01 -28.39
CA ALA A 692 3.23 19.66 -28.85
C ALA A 692 3.46 20.53 -30.10
N ARG A 693 4.54 21.32 -30.14
CA ARG A 693 4.97 22.06 -31.35
C ARG A 693 5.18 21.12 -32.55
N SER A 694 5.74 19.93 -32.31
CA SER A 694 6.02 18.92 -33.35
C SER A 694 4.78 18.19 -33.90
N GLY A 695 3.63 18.26 -33.23
CA GLY A 695 2.38 17.67 -33.71
C GLY A 695 2.32 16.13 -33.72
N ARG A 696 3.13 15.44 -32.93
CA ARG A 696 3.33 13.97 -33.01
C ARG A 696 2.28 13.09 -32.30
N PHE A 697 1.22 13.68 -31.73
CA PHE A 697 0.20 12.97 -30.94
C PHE A 697 -1.22 13.46 -31.26
N ASN A 698 -2.19 12.54 -31.19
CA ASN A 698 -3.64 12.69 -31.36
C ASN A 698 -4.35 12.08 -30.12
N LEU A 699 -5.69 12.11 -30.09
CA LEU A 699 -6.49 11.35 -29.11
C LEU A 699 -7.06 10.06 -29.71
N ASN A 700 -7.44 9.16 -28.79
CA ASN A 700 -8.47 8.16 -28.99
C ASN A 700 -9.44 8.21 -27.78
N TYR A 701 -10.74 8.23 -28.02
CA TYR A 701 -11.77 8.20 -26.97
C TYR A 701 -12.02 6.78 -26.45
N LEU A 702 -12.14 6.65 -25.13
CA LEU A 702 -12.40 5.40 -24.41
C LEU A 702 -13.87 5.25 -23.97
N GLY A 703 -14.75 6.17 -24.38
CA GLY A 703 -16.17 6.17 -24.02
C GLY A 703 -16.98 5.03 -24.66
N PHE A 704 -16.45 4.40 -25.71
CA PHE A 704 -17.06 3.30 -26.45
C PHE A 704 -15.96 2.27 -26.78
N SER A 705 -16.35 1.01 -27.03
CA SER A 705 -15.42 -0.04 -27.41
C SER A 705 -14.77 0.32 -28.76
N SER A 706 -13.48 0.65 -28.77
CA SER A 706 -12.74 1.10 -29.95
C SER A 706 -11.35 0.47 -30.04
N ASP A 707 -10.92 0.18 -31.26
CA ASP A 707 -9.54 -0.17 -31.58
C ASP A 707 -9.11 0.50 -32.91
N PHE A 708 -7.81 0.59 -33.16
CA PHE A 708 -7.29 1.18 -34.40
C PHE A 708 -5.99 0.55 -34.88
N GLU A 709 -5.83 0.46 -36.20
CA GLU A 709 -4.62 -0.02 -36.88
C GLU A 709 -4.12 1.09 -37.84
N ASN A 710 -2.83 1.42 -37.79
CA ASN A 710 -2.21 2.30 -38.79
C ASN A 710 -1.72 1.44 -39.97
N PHE A 711 -1.97 1.86 -41.20
CA PHE A 711 -1.67 1.11 -42.42
C PHE A 711 -0.98 1.99 -43.48
N GLY A 712 -0.27 1.38 -44.44
CA GLY A 712 0.27 2.07 -45.60
C GLY A 712 -0.81 2.27 -46.66
N MET A 713 -0.88 3.44 -47.32
CA MET A 713 -2.01 3.80 -48.19
C MET A 713 -2.29 2.81 -49.34
N GLU A 714 -1.30 2.02 -49.72
CA GLU A 714 -1.39 0.82 -50.58
C GLU A 714 -2.46 -0.19 -50.13
N ASP A 715 -2.58 -0.43 -48.83
CA ASP A 715 -3.51 -1.39 -48.24
C ASP A 715 -4.97 -0.88 -48.22
N LYS A 716 -5.20 0.41 -48.50
CA LYS A 716 -6.50 1.07 -48.35
C LYS A 716 -7.65 0.31 -49.02
N SER A 717 -7.40 -0.29 -50.18
CA SER A 717 -8.42 -1.03 -50.95
C SER A 717 -8.90 -2.32 -50.28
N THR A 718 -8.11 -2.90 -49.37
CA THR A 718 -8.45 -4.15 -48.68
C THR A 718 -9.60 -3.98 -47.69
N PHE A 719 -9.69 -2.81 -47.04
CA PHE A 719 -10.72 -2.50 -46.04
C PHE A 719 -12.12 -2.29 -46.62
N PHE A 720 -12.26 -2.13 -47.94
CA PHE A 720 -13.55 -1.99 -48.63
C PHE A 720 -14.07 -3.31 -49.22
N ARG A 721 -13.37 -4.43 -49.02
CA ARG A 721 -13.82 -5.74 -49.48
C ARG A 721 -14.93 -6.27 -48.57
N LYS A 722 -15.93 -6.94 -49.14
CA LYS A 722 -17.12 -7.42 -48.41
C LYS A 722 -16.79 -8.48 -47.35
N ASP A 723 -15.71 -9.23 -47.54
CA ASP A 723 -15.15 -10.23 -46.63
C ASP A 723 -14.23 -9.63 -45.55
N TYR A 724 -14.01 -8.31 -45.54
CA TYR A 724 -13.19 -7.67 -44.51
C TYR A 724 -13.81 -7.80 -43.11
N VAL A 725 -13.09 -8.50 -42.24
CA VAL A 725 -13.35 -8.59 -40.80
C VAL A 725 -12.31 -7.74 -40.07
N PRO A 726 -12.73 -6.72 -39.30
CA PRO A 726 -11.81 -5.92 -38.51
C PRO A 726 -11.02 -6.78 -37.51
N LYS A 727 -9.70 -6.59 -37.42
CA LYS A 727 -8.86 -7.24 -36.41
C LYS A 727 -9.16 -6.64 -35.04
N GLY A 728 -9.80 -7.40 -34.16
CA GLY A 728 -9.91 -7.05 -32.74
C GLY A 728 -8.76 -7.66 -31.95
N VAL A 729 -7.72 -6.87 -31.62
CA VAL A 729 -6.52 -7.37 -30.91
C VAL A 729 -6.44 -6.83 -29.48
N GLY A 730 -7.02 -5.65 -29.19
CA GLY A 730 -7.05 -5.07 -27.85
C GLY A 730 -8.41 -5.12 -27.16
N LYS A 731 -8.54 -5.89 -26.07
CA LYS A 731 -9.56 -5.62 -25.04
C LYS A 731 -9.25 -4.28 -24.36
N ARG A 732 -9.91 -3.20 -24.80
CA ARG A 732 -9.98 -1.91 -24.08
C ARG A 732 -11.41 -1.66 -23.58
N SER A 733 -11.95 -2.59 -22.78
CA SER A 733 -13.26 -2.41 -22.15
C SER A 733 -13.21 -1.37 -21.03
N LEU A 734 -14.35 -0.74 -20.72
CA LEU A 734 -14.50 0.01 -19.46
C LEU A 734 -14.25 -0.93 -18.27
N SER A 735 -13.24 -0.62 -17.47
CA SER A 735 -13.16 -1.05 -16.07
C SER A 735 -13.50 0.14 -15.18
N LEU A 736 -14.75 0.21 -14.71
CA LEU A 736 -15.21 1.20 -13.74
C LEU A 736 -14.78 0.78 -12.33
N ILE A 737 -13.50 0.98 -11.99
CA ILE A 737 -12.99 0.86 -10.62
C ILE A 737 -12.19 2.12 -10.29
N GLY A 738 -12.45 2.66 -9.10
CA GLY A 738 -12.12 4.02 -8.66
C GLY A 738 -10.70 4.51 -8.95
N HIS A 739 -10.62 5.51 -9.82
CA HIS A 739 -9.86 6.76 -9.73
C HIS A 739 -10.35 7.65 -10.90
N ARG A 740 -9.92 8.93 -11.00
CA ARG A 740 -10.24 9.78 -12.17
C ARG A 740 -9.48 9.29 -13.42
N THR A 741 -9.95 8.20 -14.01
CA THR A 741 -9.43 7.64 -15.26
C THR A 741 -9.96 8.45 -16.43
N LEU A 742 -9.07 9.25 -17.04
CA LEU A 742 -9.35 10.04 -18.24
C LEU A 742 -10.04 9.16 -19.30
N LYS A 743 -11.23 9.55 -19.75
CA LYS A 743 -12.02 8.81 -20.77
C LYS A 743 -11.46 8.95 -22.19
N TYR A 744 -10.18 9.29 -22.31
CA TYR A 744 -9.42 9.47 -23.54
C TYR A 744 -7.95 9.17 -23.28
N GLN A 745 -7.23 8.68 -24.29
CA GLN A 745 -5.79 8.44 -24.22
C GLN A 745 -5.06 9.16 -25.37
N PRO A 746 -3.84 9.69 -25.14
CA PRO A 746 -2.99 10.17 -26.22
C PRO A 746 -2.46 8.97 -27.03
N VAL A 747 -2.56 9.07 -28.35
CA VAL A 747 -2.04 8.09 -29.31
C VAL A 747 -1.11 8.81 -30.29
N HIS A 748 -0.16 8.11 -30.90
CA HIS A 748 0.71 8.73 -31.92
C HIS A 748 -0.14 9.29 -33.07
N SER A 749 0.23 10.48 -33.57
CA SER A 749 -0.42 11.03 -34.76
C SER A 749 -0.03 10.24 -36.01
N LEU A 750 -0.89 10.28 -37.01
CA LEU A 750 -0.70 9.56 -38.26
C LEU A 750 0.51 10.13 -39.02
N LYS A 751 1.46 9.27 -39.41
CA LYS A 751 2.60 9.72 -40.23
C LYS A 751 2.10 10.13 -41.63
N PRO A 752 2.73 11.12 -42.29
CA PRO A 752 2.45 11.43 -43.69
C PRO A 752 2.59 10.16 -44.56
N GLY A 753 1.63 9.93 -45.46
CA GLY A 753 1.62 8.74 -46.32
C GLY A 753 1.05 7.47 -45.67
N GLN A 754 0.55 7.54 -44.43
CA GLN A 754 -0.20 6.45 -43.79
C GLN A 754 -1.70 6.79 -43.69
N GLY A 755 -2.51 5.76 -43.52
CA GLY A 755 -3.93 5.79 -43.14
C GLY A 755 -4.15 5.12 -41.78
N ARG A 756 -5.26 5.41 -41.09
CA ARG A 756 -5.66 4.68 -39.87
C ARG A 756 -7.06 4.15 -40.00
N ILE A 757 -7.26 2.85 -39.78
CA ILE A 757 -8.58 2.27 -39.67
C ILE A 757 -8.98 2.24 -38.19
N HIS A 758 -10.13 2.83 -37.88
CA HIS A 758 -10.79 2.79 -36.59
C HIS A 758 -11.90 1.75 -36.64
N THR A 759 -12.03 0.94 -35.61
CA THR A 759 -13.08 -0.08 -35.44
C THR A 759 -13.86 0.20 -34.18
N ILE A 760 -15.18 0.25 -34.28
CA ILE A 760 -16.12 0.44 -33.17
C ILE A 760 -16.82 -0.90 -32.90
N ASN A 761 -16.89 -1.27 -31.62
CA ASN A 761 -17.32 -2.58 -31.13
C ASN A 761 -16.54 -3.78 -31.72
N PRO A 762 -15.19 -3.77 -31.69
CA PRO A 762 -14.39 -4.93 -32.14
C PRO A 762 -14.72 -6.23 -31.39
N ASP A 763 -15.28 -6.14 -30.18
CA ASP A 763 -15.77 -7.24 -29.36
C ASP A 763 -17.08 -7.88 -29.87
N LYS A 764 -17.78 -7.26 -30.83
CA LYS A 764 -19.09 -7.69 -31.34
C LYS A 764 -19.07 -7.78 -32.87
N PRO A 765 -18.39 -8.77 -33.47
CA PRO A 765 -18.12 -8.82 -34.91
C PRO A 765 -19.37 -8.71 -35.81
N ASN A 766 -20.53 -9.18 -35.33
CA ASN A 766 -21.81 -9.11 -36.06
C ASN A 766 -22.41 -7.69 -36.15
N VAL A 767 -21.97 -6.75 -35.31
CA VAL A 767 -22.41 -5.33 -35.31
C VAL A 767 -21.23 -4.36 -35.21
N ALA A 768 -20.02 -4.82 -35.54
CA ALA A 768 -18.83 -4.00 -35.60
C ALA A 768 -18.88 -3.10 -36.85
N GLY A 769 -18.51 -1.82 -36.67
CA GLY A 769 -18.36 -0.87 -37.77
C GLY A 769 -16.94 -0.32 -37.83
N SER A 770 -16.46 0.01 -39.02
CA SER A 770 -15.12 0.58 -39.22
C SER A 770 -15.12 1.78 -40.18
N TYR A 771 -14.18 2.68 -39.96
CA TYR A 771 -13.93 3.85 -40.81
C TYR A 771 -12.44 4.19 -40.86
N ILE A 772 -12.00 4.79 -41.95
CA ILE A 772 -10.61 5.23 -42.16
C ILE A 772 -10.48 6.72 -41.85
N GLU A 773 -9.46 7.10 -41.09
CA GLU A 773 -8.93 8.45 -40.95
C GLU A 773 -7.77 8.66 -41.94
N GLU A 774 -7.83 9.75 -42.72
CA GLU A 774 -6.79 10.19 -43.65
C GLU A 774 -6.40 11.64 -43.33
N GLN A 775 -5.10 11.93 -43.23
CA GLN A 775 -4.60 13.30 -43.11
C GLN A 775 -4.46 13.94 -44.50
N GLN A 776 -4.51 15.27 -44.61
CA GLN A 776 -4.42 15.99 -45.90
C GLN A 776 -3.19 15.60 -46.74
N ALA A 777 -2.06 15.27 -46.10
CA ALA A 777 -0.83 14.82 -46.77
C ALA A 777 -0.90 13.39 -47.35
N SER A 778 -1.92 12.61 -46.99
CA SER A 778 -2.17 11.25 -47.49
C SER A 778 -3.31 11.20 -48.53
N PHE A 779 -3.90 12.34 -48.92
CA PHE A 779 -4.98 12.37 -49.90
C PHE A 779 -4.48 12.00 -51.30
N ALA A 780 -5.27 11.24 -52.05
CA ALA A 780 -4.97 10.93 -53.45
C ALA A 780 -5.06 12.20 -54.31
N MET A 781 -4.15 12.36 -55.28
CA MET A 781 -4.12 13.51 -56.20
C MET A 781 -5.45 13.76 -56.95
N SER A 782 -6.29 12.73 -57.12
CA SER A 782 -7.63 12.82 -57.70
C SER A 782 -8.67 13.52 -56.80
N ASP A 783 -8.51 13.47 -55.47
CA ASP A 783 -9.43 14.13 -54.50
C ASP A 783 -9.29 15.66 -54.53
N HIS A 784 -8.26 16.21 -55.16
CA HIS A 784 -8.04 17.65 -55.28
C HIS A 784 -8.84 18.33 -56.40
N ARG A 785 -9.64 17.59 -57.20
CA ARG A 785 -10.37 18.15 -58.35
C ARG A 785 -11.80 17.60 -58.53
N LYS A 786 -12.72 18.05 -57.67
CA LYS A 786 -14.13 18.23 -58.04
C LYS A 786 -14.60 19.64 -57.62
N PRO A 787 -14.85 20.56 -58.57
CA PRO A 787 -15.46 21.85 -58.26
C PRO A 787 -16.95 21.64 -57.90
N GLY A 788 -17.42 22.20 -56.79
CA GLY A 788 -18.85 22.12 -56.45
C GLY A 788 -19.21 22.56 -55.04
N THR A 789 -18.76 21.84 -54.01
CA THR A 789 -19.44 21.85 -52.69
C THR A 789 -18.62 22.29 -51.48
N PHE A 790 -17.28 22.31 -51.54
CA PHE A 790 -16.45 22.71 -50.39
C PHE A 790 -15.32 23.66 -50.82
N VAL A 791 -15.34 24.90 -50.28
CA VAL A 791 -14.43 26.00 -50.65
C VAL A 791 -12.98 25.78 -50.17
N ARG A 792 -12.72 24.73 -49.36
CA ARG A 792 -11.40 24.36 -48.87
C ARG A 792 -11.30 22.85 -48.68
N ALA A 793 -10.20 22.24 -49.13
CA ALA A 793 -9.92 20.84 -48.83
C ALA A 793 -9.84 20.63 -47.29
N PRO A 794 -10.44 19.57 -46.74
CA PRO A 794 -10.44 19.33 -45.30
C PRO A 794 -9.04 18.95 -44.81
N LYS A 795 -8.71 19.28 -43.55
CA LYS A 795 -7.42 18.89 -42.93
C LYS A 795 -7.33 17.38 -42.68
N VAL A 796 -8.48 16.75 -42.42
CA VAL A 796 -8.64 15.32 -42.13
C VAL A 796 -9.90 14.84 -42.85
N LYS A 797 -9.84 13.68 -43.49
CA LYS A 797 -10.98 13.01 -44.13
C LYS A 797 -11.30 11.74 -43.33
N PHE A 798 -12.58 11.48 -43.09
CA PHE A 798 -13.03 10.23 -42.48
C PHE A 798 -13.94 9.51 -43.48
N THR A 799 -13.62 8.26 -43.80
CA THR A 799 -14.31 7.46 -44.82
C THR A 799 -14.84 6.17 -44.19
N VAL A 800 -16.16 5.97 -44.15
CA VAL A 800 -16.75 4.71 -43.64
C VAL A 800 -16.33 3.55 -44.55
N THR A 801 -15.86 2.45 -43.95
CA THR A 801 -15.55 1.20 -44.68
C THR A 801 -16.59 0.12 -44.43
N LYS A 802 -17.12 0.05 -43.21
CA LYS A 802 -18.19 -0.87 -42.81
C LYS A 802 -19.10 -0.19 -41.80
N PHE A 803 -20.39 -0.04 -42.12
CA PHE A 803 -21.39 0.44 -41.17
C PHE A 803 -22.06 -0.78 -40.49
N PRO A 804 -22.52 -0.70 -39.23
CA PRO A 804 -23.18 -1.83 -38.57
C PRO A 804 -24.45 -2.31 -39.32
N GLU A 805 -24.38 -3.50 -39.90
CA GLU A 805 -25.45 -4.12 -40.69
C GLU A 805 -26.49 -4.83 -39.80
N GLY A 806 -27.70 -5.04 -40.32
CA GLY A 806 -28.81 -5.70 -39.61
C GLY A 806 -30.14 -4.93 -39.66
N ASP A 807 -31.19 -5.54 -39.13
CA ASP A 807 -32.54 -4.97 -39.07
C ASP A 807 -32.63 -3.80 -38.07
N GLU A 808 -33.36 -2.75 -38.44
CA GLU A 808 -33.68 -1.60 -37.59
C GLU A 808 -34.61 -1.93 -36.42
N SER A 809 -35.37 -3.05 -36.51
CA SER A 809 -36.17 -3.54 -35.38
C SER A 809 -35.32 -4.04 -34.21
N ASN A 810 -34.05 -4.41 -34.45
CA ASN A 810 -33.17 -5.01 -33.45
C ASN A 810 -32.46 -3.94 -32.59
N PRO A 811 -32.74 -3.85 -31.27
CA PRO A 811 -32.14 -2.83 -30.41
C PRO A 811 -30.61 -2.86 -30.38
N ALA A 812 -29.98 -4.04 -30.53
CA ALA A 812 -28.53 -4.17 -30.52
C ALA A 812 -27.89 -3.56 -31.77
N VAL A 813 -28.54 -3.67 -32.93
CA VAL A 813 -28.09 -3.06 -34.19
C VAL A 813 -28.21 -1.54 -34.10
N VAL A 814 -29.36 -1.03 -33.62
CA VAL A 814 -29.57 0.42 -33.45
C VAL A 814 -28.57 1.00 -32.42
N THR A 815 -28.33 0.29 -31.31
CA THR A 815 -27.30 0.67 -30.32
C THR A 815 -25.91 0.78 -30.96
N ALA A 816 -25.52 -0.21 -31.78
CA ALA A 816 -24.23 -0.23 -32.45
C ALA A 816 -24.07 0.91 -33.48
N ARG A 817 -25.13 1.22 -34.25
CA ARG A 817 -25.15 2.37 -35.18
C ARG A 817 -25.00 3.71 -34.45
N VAL A 818 -25.68 3.88 -33.31
CA VAL A 818 -25.56 5.08 -32.46
C VAL A 818 -24.15 5.20 -31.87
N GLN A 819 -23.57 4.10 -31.37
CA GLN A 819 -22.18 4.07 -30.87
C GLN A 819 -21.17 4.46 -31.96
N PHE A 820 -21.29 3.85 -33.15
CA PHE A 820 -20.44 4.14 -34.29
C PHE A 820 -20.51 5.63 -34.68
N ALA A 821 -21.73 6.16 -34.81
CA ALA A 821 -21.95 7.53 -35.23
C ALA A 821 -21.43 8.56 -34.20
N ILE A 822 -21.67 8.34 -32.89
CA ILE A 822 -21.14 9.20 -31.83
C ILE A 822 -19.62 9.11 -31.77
N GLY A 823 -19.04 7.92 -31.93
CA GLY A 823 -17.59 7.73 -31.93
C GLY A 823 -16.90 8.46 -33.08
N MET A 824 -17.38 8.26 -34.31
CA MET A 824 -16.90 8.95 -35.50
C MET A 824 -17.08 10.49 -35.39
N ALA A 825 -18.27 10.95 -34.96
CA ALA A 825 -18.54 12.38 -34.75
C ALA A 825 -17.62 13.01 -33.67
N SER A 826 -17.30 12.26 -32.61
CA SER A 826 -16.39 12.73 -31.55
C SER A 826 -14.95 12.86 -32.06
N GLU A 827 -14.46 11.88 -32.82
CA GLU A 827 -13.15 11.94 -33.48
C GLU A 827 -13.06 13.09 -34.49
N MET A 828 -14.13 13.37 -35.24
CA MET A 828 -14.21 14.54 -36.12
C MET A 828 -14.09 15.84 -35.33
N LEU A 829 -14.89 16.02 -34.27
CA LEU A 829 -14.88 17.24 -33.43
C LEU A 829 -13.58 17.42 -32.66
N ALA A 830 -12.86 16.35 -32.33
CA ALA A 830 -11.56 16.43 -31.67
C ALA A 830 -10.53 17.24 -32.48
N ARG A 831 -10.63 17.20 -33.82
CA ARG A 831 -9.68 17.86 -34.76
C ARG A 831 -9.92 19.36 -34.94
N TYR A 832 -11.05 19.87 -34.46
CA TYR A 832 -11.34 21.29 -34.45
C TYR A 832 -10.71 21.97 -33.22
N ASP A 833 -10.16 23.16 -33.41
CA ASP A 833 -9.55 23.99 -32.36
C ASP A 833 -10.60 24.85 -31.63
N ALA A 834 -11.65 25.27 -32.34
CA ALA A 834 -12.81 25.99 -31.83
C ALA A 834 -14.12 25.34 -32.34
N PRO A 835 -15.31 25.68 -31.80
CA PRO A 835 -16.57 25.15 -32.28
C PRO A 835 -16.75 25.33 -33.80
N PRO A 836 -17.20 24.29 -34.53
CA PRO A 836 -17.62 24.38 -35.92
C PRO A 836 -18.60 25.54 -36.16
N SER A 837 -18.53 26.16 -37.34
CA SER A 837 -19.35 27.33 -37.66
C SER A 837 -19.50 27.52 -39.17
N ARG A 838 -20.32 28.47 -39.61
CA ARG A 838 -20.45 28.86 -41.03
C ARG A 838 -19.11 29.19 -41.72
N LYS A 839 -18.07 29.59 -40.97
CA LYS A 839 -16.71 29.88 -41.48
C LYS A 839 -15.75 28.69 -41.43
N ASN A 840 -16.11 27.63 -40.70
CA ASN A 840 -15.32 26.42 -40.50
C ASN A 840 -16.28 25.23 -40.39
N LEU A 841 -16.86 24.86 -41.53
CA LEU A 841 -17.94 23.87 -41.66
C LEU A 841 -17.42 22.44 -41.45
N ILE A 842 -18.31 21.54 -41.05
CA ILE A 842 -18.15 20.09 -41.16
C ILE A 842 -18.80 19.66 -42.48
N GLY A 843 -18.03 19.04 -43.37
CA GLY A 843 -18.56 18.45 -44.60
C GLY A 843 -18.99 17.00 -44.37
N LEU A 844 -20.25 16.69 -44.67
CA LEU A 844 -20.78 15.32 -44.71
C LEU A 844 -21.02 14.92 -46.16
N VAL A 845 -20.28 13.89 -46.60
CA VAL A 845 -20.41 13.25 -47.90
C VAL A 845 -20.41 11.73 -47.65
N SER A 846 -21.57 11.09 -47.79
CA SER A 846 -21.69 9.62 -47.66
C SER A 846 -22.26 9.03 -48.96
N GLY A 847 -21.93 7.76 -49.21
CA GLY A 847 -22.50 6.96 -50.29
C GLY A 847 -23.82 6.28 -49.94
N THR A 848 -24.27 6.30 -48.68
CA THR A 848 -25.54 5.67 -48.27
C THR A 848 -26.44 6.61 -47.46
N PRO A 849 -27.78 6.60 -47.70
CA PRO A 849 -28.70 7.45 -46.96
C PRO A 849 -28.72 7.25 -45.44
N LEU A 850 -28.34 6.06 -44.97
CA LEU A 850 -28.45 5.68 -43.56
C LEU A 850 -27.28 6.21 -42.72
N GLU A 851 -26.05 6.05 -43.20
CA GLU A 851 -24.84 6.60 -42.56
C GLU A 851 -24.96 8.11 -42.34
N GLN A 852 -25.43 8.83 -43.37
CA GLN A 852 -25.55 10.28 -43.35
C GLN A 852 -26.51 10.76 -42.25
N LYS A 853 -27.64 10.07 -42.06
CA LYS A 853 -28.59 10.34 -40.97
C LYS A 853 -27.97 10.11 -39.61
N TYR A 854 -27.40 8.92 -39.37
CA TYR A 854 -26.80 8.59 -38.06
C TYR A 854 -25.65 9.54 -37.69
N VAL A 855 -24.69 9.77 -38.57
CA VAL A 855 -23.52 10.64 -38.29
C VAL A 855 -23.95 12.12 -38.20
N GLY A 856 -24.86 12.56 -39.05
CA GLY A 856 -25.41 13.92 -39.01
C GLY A 856 -26.17 14.22 -37.71
N THR A 857 -27.06 13.33 -37.29
CA THR A 857 -27.77 13.44 -36.01
C THR A 857 -26.80 13.39 -34.82
N ALA A 858 -25.77 12.54 -34.86
CA ALA A 858 -24.75 12.51 -33.81
C ALA A 858 -23.98 13.83 -33.70
N LEU A 859 -23.61 14.46 -34.83
CA LEU A 859 -22.95 15.76 -34.83
C LEU A 859 -23.85 16.88 -34.26
N LEU A 860 -25.12 16.94 -34.65
CA LEU A 860 -26.08 17.89 -34.06
C LEU A 860 -26.23 17.68 -32.54
N LEU A 861 -26.30 16.42 -32.10
CA LEU A 861 -26.48 16.05 -30.70
C LEU A 861 -25.28 16.51 -29.86
N LEU A 862 -24.06 16.25 -30.34
CA LEU A 862 -22.84 16.74 -29.69
C LEU A 862 -22.77 18.28 -29.71
N GLY A 863 -23.13 18.92 -30.83
CA GLY A 863 -23.17 20.38 -30.95
C GLY A 863 -24.15 21.08 -29.99
N GLN A 864 -25.25 20.42 -29.59
CA GLN A 864 -26.14 20.95 -28.56
C GLN A 864 -25.65 20.66 -27.12
N GLN A 865 -25.21 19.42 -26.87
CA GLN A 865 -25.02 18.93 -25.51
C GLN A 865 -23.61 19.09 -24.93
N VAL A 866 -22.58 19.27 -25.76
CA VAL A 866 -21.18 19.31 -25.29
C VAL A 866 -20.81 20.73 -24.82
N PRO A 867 -20.41 20.93 -23.54
CA PRO A 867 -19.90 22.21 -23.06
C PRO A 867 -18.71 22.70 -23.89
N TYR A 868 -18.61 24.01 -24.10
CA TYR A 868 -17.54 24.69 -24.83
C TYR A 868 -17.34 24.31 -26.31
N MET A 869 -18.06 23.31 -26.82
CA MET A 869 -18.05 22.88 -28.23
C MET A 869 -19.42 23.05 -28.90
N LYS A 870 -20.17 24.08 -28.50
CA LYS A 870 -21.55 24.30 -28.96
C LYS A 870 -21.61 24.86 -30.38
N PHE A 871 -22.41 24.23 -31.22
CA PHE A 871 -22.73 24.68 -32.59
C PHE A 871 -24.13 24.19 -33.01
N ASP A 872 -24.67 24.76 -34.08
CA ASP A 872 -25.99 24.44 -34.62
C ASP A 872 -25.91 23.87 -36.05
N HIS A 873 -27.07 23.66 -36.69
CA HIS A 873 -27.18 23.13 -38.04
C HIS A 873 -26.39 23.92 -39.09
N HIS A 874 -26.14 25.21 -38.90
CA HIS A 874 -25.37 26.03 -39.83
C HIS A 874 -23.88 25.68 -39.90
N ALA A 875 -23.39 24.84 -38.99
CA ALA A 875 -22.02 24.34 -39.01
C ALA A 875 -21.86 23.04 -39.82
N ILE A 876 -22.95 22.39 -40.23
CA ILE A 876 -22.93 21.11 -40.95
C ILE A 876 -23.37 21.34 -42.40
N ALA A 877 -22.48 21.07 -43.35
CA ALA A 877 -22.77 21.12 -44.78
C ALA A 877 -22.89 19.69 -45.33
N VAL A 878 -24.02 19.37 -45.94
CA VAL A 878 -24.39 18.02 -46.38
C VAL A 878 -24.43 17.97 -47.91
N SER A 879 -23.86 16.93 -48.53
CA SER A 879 -23.83 16.81 -50.00
C SER A 879 -25.18 16.55 -50.65
N ASP A 880 -26.09 15.85 -49.97
CA ASP A 880 -27.47 15.63 -50.40
C ASP A 880 -28.46 15.96 -49.25
N PRO A 881 -29.06 17.16 -49.26
CA PRO A 881 -30.06 17.56 -48.28
C PRO A 881 -31.38 16.78 -48.33
N SER A 882 -31.69 16.06 -49.42
CA SER A 882 -32.93 15.28 -49.54
C SER A 882 -32.91 14.02 -48.68
N VAL A 883 -31.70 13.49 -48.42
CA VAL A 883 -31.45 12.34 -47.55
C VAL A 883 -31.49 12.74 -46.07
N PHE A 884 -30.85 13.85 -45.71
CA PHE A 884 -30.75 14.36 -44.35
C PHE A 884 -30.53 15.88 -44.39
N ASN A 885 -31.49 16.64 -43.86
CA ASN A 885 -31.34 18.08 -43.69
C ASN A 885 -31.13 18.40 -42.19
N PRO A 886 -29.96 18.91 -41.77
CA PRO A 886 -29.68 19.27 -40.39
C PRO A 886 -30.62 20.34 -39.81
N GLU A 887 -31.24 21.17 -40.65
CA GLU A 887 -32.18 22.22 -40.24
C GLU A 887 -33.53 21.61 -39.79
N THR A 888 -34.06 20.63 -40.51
CA THR A 888 -35.38 20.02 -40.24
C THR A 888 -35.40 19.06 -39.03
N GLU A 889 -34.22 18.58 -38.60
CA GLU A 889 -34.08 17.81 -37.36
C GLU A 889 -34.36 18.67 -36.11
N LEU A 890 -34.28 19.99 -36.23
CA LEU A 890 -34.36 20.94 -35.13
C LEU A 890 -35.59 21.85 -35.23
N VAL A 891 -36.14 22.20 -34.07
CA VAL A 891 -37.15 23.26 -33.92
C VAL A 891 -36.58 24.39 -33.05
N LYS A 892 -36.95 25.63 -33.40
CA LYS A 892 -36.55 26.82 -32.65
C LYS A 892 -37.48 27.00 -31.44
N GLY A 893 -36.93 26.94 -30.24
CA GLY A 893 -37.66 27.14 -28.99
C GLY A 893 -37.96 28.61 -28.70
N PHE A 894 -38.93 28.84 -27.81
CA PHE A 894 -39.46 30.17 -27.46
C PHE A 894 -38.38 31.18 -27.00
N PHE A 895 -37.35 30.72 -26.30
CA PHE A 895 -36.22 31.54 -25.83
C PHE A 895 -35.01 31.54 -26.80
N GLY A 896 -35.22 31.24 -28.09
CA GLY A 896 -34.21 31.43 -29.14
C GLY A 896 -33.16 30.33 -29.29
N GLY A 897 -33.16 29.31 -28.43
CA GLY A 897 -32.36 28.08 -28.62
C GLY A 897 -33.00 27.10 -29.60
N TYR A 898 -32.29 26.03 -29.96
CA TYR A 898 -32.82 24.91 -30.75
C TYR A 898 -32.95 23.65 -29.89
N SER A 899 -33.98 22.85 -30.17
CA SER A 899 -34.16 21.49 -29.64
C SER A 899 -34.49 20.53 -30.78
N PHE A 900 -34.26 19.24 -30.62
CA PHE A 900 -34.70 18.25 -31.61
C PHE A 900 -36.23 18.24 -31.75
N SER A 901 -36.72 18.08 -32.98
CA SER A 901 -38.16 17.92 -33.25
C SER A 901 -38.64 16.53 -32.80
N ASP A 902 -39.93 16.37 -32.47
CA ASP A 902 -40.46 15.05 -32.07
C ASP A 902 -40.46 14.03 -33.22
N ASN A 903 -40.43 14.51 -34.47
CA ASN A 903 -40.31 13.70 -35.69
C ASN A 903 -38.85 13.52 -36.16
N SER A 904 -37.86 14.00 -35.39
CA SER A 904 -36.43 13.90 -35.74
C SER A 904 -35.92 12.45 -35.77
N PHE A 905 -34.83 12.23 -36.51
CA PHE A 905 -34.09 10.98 -36.44
C PHE A 905 -33.50 10.73 -35.04
N TYR A 906 -33.20 11.81 -34.30
CA TYR A 906 -32.84 11.73 -32.87
C TYR A 906 -33.96 11.15 -32.01
N ALA A 907 -35.19 11.68 -32.10
CA ALA A 907 -36.30 11.29 -31.25
C ALA A 907 -36.74 9.83 -31.45
N SER A 908 -36.60 9.34 -32.69
CA SER A 908 -36.90 7.97 -33.09
C SER A 908 -35.79 6.97 -32.68
N HIS A 909 -34.52 7.25 -33.00
CA HIS A 909 -33.44 6.24 -32.91
C HIS A 909 -32.45 6.45 -31.75
N PHE A 910 -32.17 7.70 -31.36
CA PHE A 910 -31.15 8.01 -30.35
C PHE A 910 -31.75 8.14 -28.95
N LYS A 911 -32.85 8.89 -28.79
CA LYS A 911 -33.46 9.25 -27.49
C LYS A 911 -33.83 8.03 -26.61
N ARG A 912 -34.03 6.86 -27.22
CA ARG A 912 -34.42 5.61 -26.55
C ARG A 912 -33.24 4.68 -26.19
N GLN A 913 -31.99 5.05 -26.50
CA GLN A 913 -30.83 4.18 -26.26
C GLN A 913 -30.32 4.28 -24.81
N PRO A 914 -30.33 3.19 -24.01
CA PRO A 914 -29.99 3.24 -22.58
C PRO A 914 -28.57 3.75 -22.28
N ALA A 915 -27.61 3.43 -23.15
CA ALA A 915 -26.20 3.80 -22.96
C ALA A 915 -25.84 5.18 -23.54
N LEU A 916 -26.78 5.90 -24.18
CA LEU A 916 -26.51 7.19 -24.81
C LEU A 916 -25.92 8.22 -23.84
N GLN A 917 -26.47 8.28 -22.62
CA GLN A 917 -25.99 9.21 -21.60
C GLN A 917 -24.53 8.95 -21.22
N ILE A 918 -24.12 7.67 -21.12
CA ILE A 918 -22.74 7.27 -20.80
C ILE A 918 -21.77 7.76 -21.89
N TYR A 919 -22.15 7.63 -23.17
CA TYR A 919 -21.34 8.13 -24.29
C TYR A 919 -21.25 9.65 -24.28
N LEU A 920 -22.39 10.33 -24.08
CA LEU A 920 -22.44 11.79 -24.02
C LEU A 920 -21.61 12.33 -22.85
N ASP A 921 -21.68 11.72 -21.67
CA ASP A 921 -20.91 12.14 -20.50
C ASP A 921 -19.41 11.90 -20.69
N GLY A 922 -19.01 10.84 -21.40
CA GLY A 922 -17.62 10.64 -21.81
C GLY A 922 -17.09 11.71 -22.75
N VAL A 923 -17.88 12.12 -23.75
CA VAL A 923 -17.50 13.20 -24.68
C VAL A 923 -17.53 14.58 -24.00
N LYS A 924 -18.53 14.83 -23.13
CA LYS A 924 -18.65 16.06 -22.33
C LYS A 924 -17.46 16.23 -21.40
N GLU A 925 -17.04 15.18 -20.69
CA GLU A 925 -15.88 15.19 -19.80
C GLU A 925 -14.60 15.53 -20.57
N ALA A 926 -14.31 14.78 -21.64
CA ALA A 926 -13.13 15.02 -22.47
C ALA A 926 -13.08 16.45 -23.08
N MET A 927 -14.21 16.97 -23.57
CA MET A 927 -14.27 18.32 -24.13
C MET A 927 -14.28 19.41 -23.03
N THR A 928 -14.73 19.09 -21.83
CA THR A 928 -14.58 19.95 -20.65
C THR A 928 -13.13 20.01 -20.20
N ASP A 929 -12.37 18.92 -20.25
CA ASP A 929 -10.92 18.98 -20.01
C ASP A 929 -10.22 19.81 -21.09
N LYS A 930 -10.58 19.62 -22.37
CA LYS A 930 -10.03 20.36 -23.53
C LYS A 930 -10.09 21.88 -23.33
N TYR A 931 -11.27 22.38 -22.94
CA TYR A 931 -11.61 23.81 -22.95
C TYR A 931 -11.89 24.45 -21.59
N GLY A 932 -12.36 23.69 -20.60
CA GLY A 932 -12.76 24.18 -19.27
C GLY A 932 -11.62 24.72 -18.41
N HIS A 933 -10.36 24.49 -18.80
CA HIS A 933 -9.18 25.10 -18.17
C HIS A 933 -8.76 26.45 -18.78
N GLN A 934 -9.57 27.06 -19.65
CA GLN A 934 -9.26 28.36 -20.25
C GLN A 934 -8.98 29.46 -19.21
N GLU A 935 -9.76 29.53 -18.12
CA GLU A 935 -9.52 30.51 -17.04
C GLU A 935 -8.19 30.25 -16.34
N THR A 936 -7.87 28.99 -16.02
CA THR A 936 -6.59 28.59 -15.42
C THR A 936 -5.42 28.91 -16.34
N ARG A 937 -5.54 28.67 -17.65
CA ARG A 937 -4.51 29.05 -18.65
C ARG A 937 -4.38 30.57 -18.78
N GLY A 938 -5.46 31.32 -18.65
CA GLY A 938 -5.43 32.80 -18.56
C GLY A 938 -4.64 33.28 -17.34
N LYS A 939 -4.87 32.67 -16.17
CA LYS A 939 -4.10 32.93 -14.94
C LYS A 939 -2.62 32.57 -15.12
N VAL A 940 -2.32 31.39 -15.68
CA VAL A 940 -0.94 30.96 -15.99
C VAL A 940 -0.24 31.96 -16.92
N LYS A 941 -0.91 32.42 -17.97
CA LYS A 941 -0.35 33.42 -18.89
C LYS A 941 0.02 34.73 -18.17
N GLY A 942 -0.89 35.25 -17.34
CA GLY A 942 -0.63 36.46 -16.53
C GLY A 942 0.50 36.27 -15.52
N VAL A 943 0.60 35.09 -14.89
CA VAL A 943 1.71 34.69 -14.02
C VAL A 943 3.05 34.71 -14.78
N LEU A 944 3.13 34.06 -15.94
CA LEU A 944 4.34 34.07 -16.78
C LEU A 944 4.72 35.46 -17.27
N GLU A 945 3.75 36.30 -17.64
CA GLU A 945 4.00 37.67 -18.10
C GLU A 945 4.60 38.55 -17.00
N LYS A 946 4.14 38.42 -15.75
CA LYS A 946 4.76 39.07 -14.59
C LYS A 946 6.19 38.56 -14.34
N ILE A 947 6.38 37.24 -14.33
CA ILE A 947 7.68 36.61 -14.12
C ILE A 947 8.69 37.06 -15.20
N GLU A 948 8.27 37.04 -16.47
CA GLU A 948 9.08 37.51 -17.60
C GLU A 948 9.42 39.00 -17.49
N GLN A 949 8.47 39.86 -17.09
CA GLN A 949 8.75 41.29 -16.86
C GLN A 949 9.81 41.53 -15.79
N VAL A 950 9.88 40.70 -14.74
CA VAL A 950 10.96 40.77 -13.74
C VAL A 950 12.28 40.29 -14.35
N PHE A 951 12.32 39.11 -14.97
CA PHE A 951 13.56 38.59 -15.59
C PHE A 951 14.08 39.41 -16.79
N LEU A 952 13.25 40.24 -17.42
CA LEU A 952 13.67 41.17 -18.47
C LEU A 952 14.41 42.41 -17.94
N LYS A 953 14.30 42.75 -16.66
CA LYS A 953 15.01 43.90 -16.06
C LYS A 953 16.53 43.68 -16.13
N ARG A 954 17.27 44.77 -16.35
CA ARG A 954 18.73 44.76 -16.51
C ARG A 954 19.45 44.16 -15.30
N GLU A 955 19.05 44.56 -14.10
CA GLU A 955 19.60 44.08 -12.81
C GLU A 955 19.42 42.56 -12.65
N SER A 956 18.26 42.05 -13.09
CA SER A 956 17.91 40.63 -13.03
C SER A 956 18.73 39.80 -14.01
N LYS A 957 18.91 40.28 -15.24
CA LYS A 957 19.84 39.67 -16.20
C LYS A 957 21.28 39.67 -15.68
N GLN A 958 21.75 40.79 -15.14
CA GLN A 958 23.09 40.89 -14.57
C GLN A 958 23.30 39.92 -13.39
N THR A 959 22.27 39.70 -12.56
CA THR A 959 22.33 38.73 -11.46
C THR A 959 22.46 37.30 -11.99
N ILE A 960 21.66 36.93 -12.99
CA ILE A 960 21.71 35.60 -13.63
C ILE A 960 23.02 35.39 -14.39
N GLU A 961 23.46 36.37 -15.20
CA GLU A 961 24.71 36.30 -15.96
C GLU A 961 25.93 36.18 -15.05
N LYS A 962 25.92 36.86 -13.90
CA LYS A 962 26.98 36.72 -12.89
C LYS A 962 26.99 35.32 -12.27
N ILE A 963 25.82 34.79 -11.91
CA ILE A 963 25.67 33.43 -11.39
C ILE A 963 26.13 32.37 -12.41
N GLU A 964 25.75 32.53 -13.69
CA GLU A 964 26.20 31.65 -14.78
C GLU A 964 27.72 31.76 -15.03
N SER A 965 28.33 32.92 -14.76
CA SER A 965 29.78 33.08 -14.78
C SER A 965 30.46 32.39 -13.60
N ASP A 966 29.88 32.47 -12.39
CA ASP A 966 30.44 31.89 -11.16
C ASP A 966 30.33 30.35 -11.14
N LEU A 967 29.31 29.78 -11.78
CA LEU A 967 29.20 28.33 -12.04
C LEU A 967 30.29 27.79 -12.98
N GLY A 968 30.87 28.66 -13.82
CA GLY A 968 31.78 28.27 -14.89
C GLY A 968 31.05 27.57 -16.05
N LYS A 969 31.78 27.29 -17.13
CA LYS A 969 31.22 26.47 -18.22
C LYS A 969 31.23 25.00 -17.77
N PRO A 970 30.11 24.26 -17.91
CA PRO A 970 30.16 22.80 -17.75
C PRO A 970 31.18 22.23 -18.76
N PRO A 971 31.85 21.12 -18.41
CA PRO A 971 32.84 20.51 -19.30
C PRO A 971 32.21 20.20 -20.66
N ARG A 972 32.77 20.80 -21.71
CA ARG A 972 32.36 20.50 -23.09
C ARG A 972 32.89 19.12 -23.45
N VAL A 973 32.05 18.11 -23.28
CA VAL A 973 32.26 16.82 -23.95
C VAL A 973 32.00 17.02 -25.46
N PRO A 974 32.93 16.63 -26.34
CA PRO A 974 32.72 16.67 -27.80
C PRO A 974 31.64 15.68 -28.28
#